data_AF-A0A9P6MVV5-F1
#
_entry.id   AF-A0A9P6MVV5-F1
#
_cell.length_a   1.000
_cell.length_b   1.000
_cell.length_c   1.000
_cell.angle_alpha   90.00
_cell.angle_beta   90.00
_cell.angle_gamma   90.00
#
_symmetry.space_group_name_H-M   'P 1'
#
loop_
_entity.id
_entity.type
_entity.pdbx_description
1 polymer ?
#
loop_
_entity_poly.entity_id
_entity_poly.type
_entity_poly.pdbx_seq_one_letter_code
_entity_poly.pdbx_strand_id
1 'polypeptide(L)'
;MTNIIVRLSCGPECDQNSILLNSHYDTTLGSPGAVDDALGVGVMMEIIRVMSQRPAPKKNSIVFLFNGGEESLQDASHSFITAHELKDQVRAVVNLEACGTTGPEILFQANSREMIDAYGTVPYPHGTVLANDLFATGLILSDTDFRQFVDHGNLTGLDMAVYKNSYLYHTHLDLDAFMEAGLPQHMGENTLALATYLTEKADLVNLEPTSSVVFFDVFGLFFVSYGWSTALKIHIAIGAFGLVSVFLKASRPTFRATISIFISFIAALVFPNFSVIILQSLGKPMQWFSHEWLSCLLFGPTALAGMFLVQYFLHDKKASTGANELSTLSAVHAFYTICLGLASYTGFASSYVFGLYSASSAIGLLFNQQRVAVAKKDGIEAARVDFAAYFVTALMPTAYFSFACFSLLDIFIPLTGRIGADAPVDHIVAVLTGFVTFVFCPPLLAFAHRFGAAILKKTIVFLFIAHVLILLLNSVFITPYNELHPKRVFAQHLRNLTSGESMMYIAHADPGPFYEPYITEVEEMFSTKAVFRSGNSNPGDWNAIYPFNQFLESYVIDTTPYIKAQTKNQTIANTERPLTDFVQQAPRLTAEKVSYDPETGLRKLTVLCTHPDYIWTVASFDTHLVSWSLSSSEPFAYPSHYVIRHVGGHVSDGWRVDLEYKASGPDDKLMIELTAMETEGFGKDEERELIGSGDIGVMRKILKSRPSWVALTYFGTTVSRFVL
;
A
#
# COMPACT_ATOMS: atom_id res chain seq x y z
N MET A 1 8.56 -19.45 -13.80
CA MET A 1 8.80 -17.99 -13.85
C MET A 1 10.07 -17.74 -14.65
N THR A 2 10.18 -16.58 -15.30
CA THR A 2 11.31 -16.28 -16.19
C THR A 2 11.71 -14.82 -15.99
N ASN A 3 13.00 -14.56 -16.00
CA ASN A 3 13.53 -13.20 -16.10
C ASN A 3 14.10 -13.00 -17.50
N ILE A 4 13.86 -11.84 -18.09
CA ILE A 4 14.50 -11.41 -19.33
C ILE A 4 15.54 -10.35 -18.95
N ILE A 5 16.80 -10.64 -19.27
CA ILE A 5 17.94 -9.82 -18.87
C ILE A 5 18.63 -9.27 -20.11
N VAL A 6 18.81 -7.96 -20.17
CA VAL A 6 19.53 -7.28 -21.26
C VAL A 6 20.65 -6.44 -20.66
N ARG A 7 21.89 -6.61 -21.11
CA ARG A 7 23.02 -5.78 -20.67
C ARG A 7 23.52 -4.89 -21.80
N LEU A 8 23.59 -3.59 -21.57
CA LEU A 8 24.32 -2.66 -22.42
C LEU A 8 25.73 -2.46 -21.88
N SER A 9 26.66 -3.27 -22.39
CA SER A 9 28.08 -3.24 -22.00
C SER A 9 28.84 -2.09 -22.66
N CYS A 10 29.82 -1.55 -21.93
CA CYS A 10 30.86 -0.63 -22.40
C CYS A 10 32.26 -1.28 -22.39
N GLY A 11 32.34 -2.58 -22.11
CA GLY A 11 33.57 -3.35 -22.00
C GLY A 11 33.71 -4.08 -20.65
N PRO A 12 34.64 -5.05 -20.54
CA PRO A 12 34.75 -5.91 -19.36
C PRO A 12 35.02 -5.18 -18.03
N GLU A 13 35.68 -4.03 -18.07
CA GLU A 13 36.01 -3.24 -16.88
C GLU A 13 34.77 -2.55 -16.28
N CYS A 14 33.96 -1.91 -17.13
CA CYS A 14 32.73 -1.26 -16.65
C CYS A 14 31.62 -2.27 -16.33
N ASP A 15 31.65 -3.48 -16.91
CA ASP A 15 30.72 -4.55 -16.57
C ASP A 15 30.84 -4.98 -15.10
N GLN A 16 31.99 -4.75 -14.45
CA GLN A 16 32.16 -5.01 -13.00
C GLN A 16 31.38 -4.06 -12.09
N ASN A 17 30.90 -2.94 -12.65
CA ASN A 17 30.14 -1.92 -11.95
C ASN A 17 28.89 -1.61 -12.76
N SER A 18 27.86 -2.43 -12.56
CA SER A 18 26.60 -2.32 -13.30
C SER A 18 25.50 -1.68 -12.45
N ILE A 19 24.70 -0.81 -13.08
CA ILE A 19 23.38 -0.42 -12.55
C ILE A 19 22.37 -1.47 -12.97
N LEU A 20 21.51 -1.88 -12.05
CA LEU A 20 20.30 -2.65 -12.35
C LEU A 20 19.14 -1.69 -12.52
N LEU A 21 18.50 -1.71 -13.69
CA LEU A 21 17.20 -1.07 -13.92
C LEU A 21 16.15 -2.18 -13.98
N ASN A 22 15.20 -2.16 -13.06
CA ASN A 22 14.22 -3.22 -12.85
C ASN A 22 12.78 -2.73 -13.07
N SER A 23 11.95 -3.61 -13.60
CA SER A 23 10.49 -3.50 -13.73
C SER A 23 9.94 -4.90 -13.97
N HIS A 24 8.79 -5.21 -13.38
CA HIS A 24 8.17 -6.51 -13.57
C HIS A 24 7.27 -6.55 -14.81
N TYR A 25 7.20 -7.70 -15.48
CA TYR A 25 6.36 -7.85 -16.68
C TYR A 25 5.14 -8.75 -16.47
N ASP A 26 5.05 -9.45 -15.34
CA ASP A 26 3.84 -10.17 -14.96
C ASP A 26 2.76 -9.22 -14.45
N THR A 27 1.52 -9.73 -14.41
CA THR A 27 0.32 -8.98 -14.04
C THR A 27 -0.45 -9.72 -12.96
N THR A 28 -1.02 -8.99 -12.00
CA THR A 28 -1.91 -9.56 -10.97
C THR A 28 -3.14 -10.26 -11.57
N LEU A 29 -3.67 -11.25 -10.83
CA LEU A 29 -4.88 -11.99 -11.20
C LEU A 29 -6.05 -11.05 -11.55
N GLY A 30 -6.52 -11.13 -12.80
CA GLY A 30 -7.67 -10.36 -13.29
C GLY A 30 -7.35 -8.92 -13.68
N SER A 31 -6.09 -8.49 -13.61
CA SER A 31 -5.62 -7.18 -14.06
C SER A 31 -4.95 -7.28 -15.44
N PRO A 32 -5.21 -6.35 -16.38
CA PRO A 32 -4.45 -6.22 -17.62
C PRO A 32 -3.02 -5.65 -17.41
N GLY A 33 -2.78 -4.95 -16.30
CA GLY A 33 -1.45 -4.45 -15.93
C GLY A 33 -0.92 -3.31 -16.82
N ALA A 34 -1.78 -2.42 -17.29
CA ALA A 34 -1.37 -1.36 -18.22
C ALA A 34 -0.41 -0.36 -17.58
N VAL A 35 -0.66 0.04 -16.33
CA VAL A 35 0.26 0.87 -15.56
C VAL A 35 1.15 0.00 -14.67
N ASP A 36 0.65 -1.15 -14.24
CA ASP A 36 1.28 -2.09 -13.30
C ASP A 36 1.59 -3.46 -13.97
N ASP A 37 2.74 -3.65 -14.61
CA ASP A 37 3.81 -2.66 -14.83
C ASP A 37 4.27 -2.59 -16.30
N ALA A 38 3.32 -2.71 -17.23
CA ALA A 38 3.61 -2.51 -18.66
C ALA A 38 4.19 -1.10 -18.95
N LEU A 39 3.90 -0.11 -18.10
CA LEU A 39 4.51 1.22 -18.14
C LEU A 39 6.03 1.16 -17.89
N GLY A 40 6.48 0.59 -16.77
CA GLY A 40 7.89 0.44 -16.45
C GLY A 40 8.65 -0.36 -17.51
N VAL A 41 8.04 -1.46 -17.97
CA VAL A 41 8.57 -2.28 -19.07
C VAL A 41 8.75 -1.45 -20.35
N GLY A 42 7.72 -0.69 -20.73
CA GLY A 42 7.75 0.18 -21.91
C GLY A 42 8.84 1.25 -21.81
N VAL A 43 9.00 1.88 -20.64
CA VAL A 43 10.08 2.84 -20.36
C VAL A 43 11.45 2.19 -20.51
N MET A 44 11.67 1.02 -19.93
CA MET A 44 12.93 0.29 -20.04
C MET A 44 13.28 -0.08 -21.49
N MET A 45 12.29 -0.55 -22.27
CA MET A 45 12.48 -0.86 -23.69
C MET A 45 12.89 0.38 -24.50
N GLU A 46 12.28 1.53 -24.23
CA GLU A 46 12.61 2.78 -24.90
C GLU A 46 14.01 3.27 -24.52
N ILE A 47 14.41 3.15 -23.26
CA ILE A 47 15.76 3.48 -22.80
C ILE A 47 16.80 2.58 -23.46
N ILE A 48 16.52 1.27 -23.62
CA ILE A 48 17.40 0.37 -24.38
C ILE A 48 17.57 0.88 -25.81
N ARG A 49 16.48 1.22 -26.50
CA ARG A 49 16.51 1.75 -27.88
C ARG A 49 17.35 3.02 -27.98
N VAL A 50 17.15 3.96 -27.06
CA VAL A 50 17.85 5.25 -27.07
C VAL A 50 19.33 5.09 -26.69
N MET A 51 19.65 4.40 -25.60
CA MET A 51 21.01 4.29 -25.09
C MET A 51 21.91 3.35 -25.91
N SER A 52 21.35 2.36 -26.61
CA SER A 52 22.13 1.46 -27.50
C SER A 52 22.64 2.17 -28.76
N GLN A 53 22.01 3.28 -29.15
CA GLN A 53 22.38 4.07 -30.32
C GLN A 53 23.33 5.23 -30.00
N ARG A 54 23.63 5.48 -28.71
CA ARG A 54 24.52 6.55 -28.29
C ARG A 54 25.99 6.08 -28.36
N PRO A 55 26.89 6.85 -28.99
CA PRO A 55 28.31 6.49 -29.12
C PRO A 55 29.14 6.76 -27.86
N ALA A 56 28.51 7.06 -26.71
CA ALA A 56 29.19 7.57 -25.53
C ALA A 56 29.97 6.48 -24.78
N PRO A 57 31.22 6.76 -24.34
CA PRO A 57 31.92 5.88 -23.41
C PRO A 57 31.19 5.92 -22.06
N LYS A 58 30.76 4.76 -21.57
CA LYS A 58 30.11 4.63 -20.27
C LYS A 58 31.15 4.19 -19.23
N LYS A 59 31.12 4.79 -18.04
CA LYS A 59 31.93 4.41 -16.87
C LYS A 59 31.40 3.13 -16.22
N ASN A 60 30.09 2.97 -16.24
CA ASN A 60 29.36 1.84 -15.65
C ASN A 60 28.46 1.19 -16.70
N SER A 61 28.32 -0.13 -16.65
CA SER A 61 27.36 -0.84 -17.51
C SER A 61 25.94 -0.74 -16.94
N ILE A 62 24.91 -1.07 -17.73
CA ILE A 62 23.53 -1.15 -17.26
C ILE A 62 22.93 -2.50 -17.63
N VAL A 63 22.32 -3.14 -16.63
CA VAL A 63 21.56 -4.37 -16.73
C VAL A 63 20.08 -4.01 -16.58
N PHE A 64 19.30 -4.30 -17.60
CA PHE A 64 17.85 -4.23 -17.59
C PHE A 64 17.32 -5.60 -17.19
N LEU A 65 16.56 -5.65 -16.11
CA LEU A 65 15.90 -6.85 -15.60
C LEU A 65 14.40 -6.66 -15.75
N PHE A 66 13.83 -7.38 -16.71
CA PHE A 66 12.39 -7.56 -16.80
C PHE A 66 12.08 -8.85 -16.05
N ASN A 67 11.71 -8.73 -14.78
CA ASN A 67 11.43 -9.89 -13.94
C ASN A 67 9.98 -10.33 -14.05
N GLY A 68 9.73 -11.62 -13.86
CA GLY A 68 8.37 -12.17 -13.88
C GLY A 68 8.08 -12.93 -12.61
N GLY A 69 7.01 -12.57 -11.90
CA GLY A 69 6.61 -13.12 -10.62
C GLY A 69 6.76 -12.12 -9.47
N GLU A 70 6.63 -10.82 -9.75
CA GLU A 70 6.49 -9.79 -8.72
C GLU A 70 5.17 -10.02 -7.98
N GLU A 71 4.10 -10.21 -8.74
CA GLU A 71 2.72 -10.26 -8.27
C GLU A 71 2.43 -11.52 -7.44
N SER A 72 3.35 -12.47 -7.51
CA SER A 72 3.37 -13.66 -6.67
C SER A 72 4.27 -13.53 -5.44
N LEU A 73 4.67 -12.32 -5.01
CA LEU A 73 5.61 -12.01 -3.92
C LEU A 73 7.10 -11.99 -4.35
N GLN A 74 7.40 -11.30 -5.45
CA GLN A 74 8.78 -10.98 -5.87
C GLN A 74 9.70 -12.20 -6.04
N ASP A 75 9.13 -13.33 -6.44
CA ASP A 75 9.82 -14.62 -6.47
C ASP A 75 11.05 -14.60 -7.40
N ALA A 76 10.94 -13.91 -8.54
CA ALA A 76 11.97 -13.95 -9.57
C ALA A 76 13.06 -12.88 -9.43
N SER A 77 12.77 -11.72 -8.85
CA SER A 77 13.82 -10.77 -8.46
C SER A 77 14.66 -11.34 -7.32
N HIS A 78 14.03 -12.01 -6.34
CA HIS A 78 14.73 -12.80 -5.32
C HIS A 78 15.62 -13.88 -5.96
N SER A 79 15.10 -14.63 -6.94
CA SER A 79 15.89 -15.64 -7.66
C SER A 79 17.08 -15.03 -8.41
N PHE A 80 16.91 -13.87 -9.05
CA PHE A 80 18.01 -13.17 -9.73
C PHE A 80 19.12 -12.80 -8.76
N ILE A 81 18.79 -12.10 -7.67
CA ILE A 81 19.79 -11.52 -6.77
C ILE A 81 20.48 -12.56 -5.89
N THR A 82 19.89 -13.75 -5.72
CA THR A 82 20.49 -14.84 -4.93
C THR A 82 21.29 -15.83 -5.78
N ALA A 83 20.91 -16.07 -7.04
CA ALA A 83 21.46 -17.18 -7.83
C ALA A 83 22.12 -16.78 -9.17
N HIS A 84 21.77 -15.63 -9.76
CA HIS A 84 22.24 -15.28 -11.10
C HIS A 84 23.71 -14.82 -11.12
N GLU A 85 24.46 -15.17 -12.17
CA GLU A 85 25.89 -14.85 -12.31
C GLU A 85 26.21 -13.35 -12.34
N LEU A 86 25.25 -12.53 -12.79
CA LEU A 86 25.40 -11.07 -12.85
C LEU A 86 25.19 -10.38 -11.50
N LYS A 87 24.67 -11.06 -10.47
CA LYS A 87 24.36 -10.44 -9.17
C LYS A 87 25.57 -9.73 -8.57
N ASP A 88 26.76 -10.34 -8.71
CA ASP A 88 28.01 -9.84 -8.12
C ASP A 88 28.62 -8.68 -8.91
N GLN A 89 28.07 -8.35 -10.08
CA GLN A 89 28.46 -7.20 -10.92
C GLN A 89 27.55 -5.99 -10.71
N VAL A 90 26.37 -6.18 -10.11
CA VAL A 90 25.44 -5.10 -9.80
C VAL A 90 25.94 -4.35 -8.55
N ARG A 91 25.85 -3.02 -8.58
CA ARG A 91 26.28 -2.14 -7.47
C ARG A 91 25.16 -1.25 -6.95
N ALA A 92 24.21 -0.90 -7.82
CA ALA A 92 23.05 -0.09 -7.46
C ALA A 92 21.82 -0.52 -8.26
N VAL A 93 20.63 -0.22 -7.73
CA VAL A 93 19.35 -0.53 -8.38
C VAL A 93 18.48 0.72 -8.53
N VAL A 94 17.74 0.77 -9.65
CA VAL A 94 16.60 1.66 -9.87
C VAL A 94 15.42 0.75 -10.19
N ASN A 95 14.39 0.78 -9.36
CA ASN A 95 13.16 0.01 -9.54
C ASN A 95 12.05 0.94 -10.03
N LEU A 96 11.37 0.53 -11.10
CA LEU A 96 10.20 1.22 -11.65
C LEU A 96 8.96 0.40 -11.30
N GLU A 97 7.94 1.06 -10.78
CA GLU A 97 6.73 0.42 -10.25
C GLU A 97 5.49 1.27 -10.52
N ALA A 98 4.33 0.68 -10.25
CA ALA A 98 3.09 1.42 -10.16
C ALA A 98 2.16 0.83 -9.10
N CYS A 99 1.51 1.71 -8.35
CA CYS A 99 0.34 1.38 -7.55
C CYS A 99 -0.84 2.32 -7.82
N GLY A 100 -0.79 3.06 -8.93
CA GLY A 100 -1.78 4.04 -9.35
C GLY A 100 -1.72 4.27 -10.85
N THR A 101 -2.60 5.12 -11.36
CA THR A 101 -2.78 5.31 -12.82
C THR A 101 -2.50 6.75 -13.30
N THR A 102 -2.25 7.66 -12.36
CA THR A 102 -2.14 9.10 -12.64
C THR A 102 -1.03 9.77 -11.81
N GLY A 103 -0.70 11.01 -12.17
CA GLY A 103 0.31 11.83 -11.52
C GLY A 103 1.75 11.53 -11.98
N PRO A 104 2.71 12.37 -11.58
CA PRO A 104 4.14 12.06 -11.75
C PRO A 104 4.54 10.86 -10.89
N GLU A 105 5.50 10.06 -11.35
CA GLU A 105 6.08 9.02 -10.49
C GLU A 105 6.81 9.67 -9.31
N ILE A 106 6.68 9.05 -8.13
CA ILE A 106 7.29 9.53 -6.90
C ILE A 106 8.49 8.64 -6.54
N LEU A 107 9.61 9.24 -6.17
CA LEU A 107 10.66 8.56 -5.43
C LEU A 107 10.18 8.37 -3.98
N PHE A 108 9.82 7.13 -3.63
CA PHE A 108 9.21 6.81 -2.33
C PHE A 108 10.10 5.96 -1.42
N GLN A 109 11.07 5.21 -1.96
CA GLN A 109 12.12 4.58 -1.15
C GLN A 109 13.50 4.90 -1.72
N ALA A 110 14.45 5.20 -0.84
CA ALA A 110 15.84 5.40 -1.19
C ALA A 110 16.74 5.11 0.01
N ASN A 111 17.88 4.47 -0.23
CA ASN A 111 18.79 4.05 0.84
C ASN A 111 20.26 4.47 0.59
N SER A 112 20.53 5.47 -0.24
CA SER A 112 21.89 6.02 -0.44
C SER A 112 21.86 7.50 -0.77
N ARG A 113 22.84 8.25 -0.22
CA ARG A 113 22.98 9.68 -0.51
C ARG A 113 23.35 9.93 -1.97
N GLU A 114 24.27 9.15 -2.49
CA GLU A 114 24.78 9.24 -3.86
C GLU A 114 23.66 8.97 -4.87
N MET A 115 22.79 8.00 -4.59
CA MET A 115 21.63 7.70 -5.42
C MET A 115 20.59 8.83 -5.37
N ILE A 116 20.31 9.40 -4.20
CA ILE A 116 19.40 10.55 -4.06
C ILE A 116 19.95 11.79 -4.79
N ASP A 117 21.26 12.05 -4.70
CA ASP A 117 21.90 13.15 -5.42
C ASP A 117 21.87 12.91 -6.95
N ALA A 118 22.00 11.66 -7.41
CA ALA A 118 21.80 11.31 -8.81
C ALA A 118 20.36 11.58 -9.26
N TYR A 119 19.35 11.22 -8.44
CA TYR A 119 17.96 11.52 -8.72
C TYR A 119 17.69 13.03 -8.79
N GLY A 120 18.37 13.84 -7.96
CA GLY A 120 18.30 15.30 -8.04
C GLY A 120 18.75 15.92 -9.37
N THR A 121 19.35 15.13 -10.28
CA THR A 121 19.76 15.58 -11.62
C THR A 121 18.74 15.31 -12.72
N VAL A 122 17.64 14.62 -12.42
CA VAL A 122 16.59 14.33 -13.42
C VAL A 122 15.82 15.61 -13.80
N PRO A 123 15.14 15.65 -14.96
CA PRO A 123 14.43 16.84 -15.42
C PRO A 123 13.24 17.25 -14.55
N TYR A 124 12.47 16.31 -14.02
CA TYR A 124 11.25 16.55 -13.24
C TYR A 124 11.25 15.75 -11.93
N PRO A 125 12.17 16.04 -10.99
CA PRO A 125 12.27 15.27 -9.76
C PRO A 125 11.02 15.43 -8.89
N HIS A 126 10.41 14.31 -8.51
CA HIS A 126 9.28 14.26 -7.58
C HIS A 126 9.54 13.18 -6.53
N GLY A 127 9.59 13.55 -5.26
CA GLY A 127 9.96 12.61 -4.22
C GLY A 127 9.86 13.22 -2.84
N THR A 128 9.67 12.39 -1.82
CA THR A 128 9.62 12.85 -0.44
C THR A 128 10.09 11.79 0.54
N VAL A 129 10.98 12.18 1.45
CA VAL A 129 11.43 11.32 2.53
C VAL A 129 10.31 10.96 3.52
N LEU A 130 9.19 11.69 3.50
CA LEU A 130 8.01 11.31 4.28
C LEU A 130 7.46 9.95 3.84
N ALA A 131 7.46 9.66 2.53
CA ALA A 131 7.05 8.37 2.01
C ALA A 131 8.05 7.28 2.46
N ASN A 132 9.35 7.56 2.34
CA ASN A 132 10.40 6.65 2.76
C ASN A 132 10.33 6.31 4.27
N ASP A 133 10.15 7.31 5.14
CA ASP A 133 9.96 7.13 6.58
C ASP A 133 8.71 6.28 6.88
N LEU A 134 7.61 6.51 6.14
CA LEU A 134 6.36 5.78 6.32
C LEU A 134 6.46 4.31 5.89
N PHE A 135 7.09 4.02 4.74
CA PHE A 135 7.39 2.66 4.30
C PHE A 135 8.31 1.94 5.31
N ALA A 136 9.35 2.62 5.79
CA ALA A 136 10.28 2.07 6.79
C ALA A 136 9.62 1.73 8.15
N THR A 137 8.45 2.30 8.47
CA THR A 137 7.70 1.93 9.68
C THR A 137 6.97 0.58 9.58
N GLY A 138 6.81 0.03 8.37
CA GLY A 138 5.98 -1.15 8.12
C GLY A 138 4.47 -0.90 8.23
N LEU A 139 4.04 0.35 8.34
CA LEU A 139 2.60 0.71 8.36
C LEU A 139 1.93 0.54 6.99
N ILE A 140 2.70 0.65 5.91
CA ILE A 140 2.23 0.30 4.57
C ILE A 140 2.55 -1.17 4.34
N LEU A 141 1.51 -2.00 4.24
CA LEU A 141 1.62 -3.43 3.95
C LEU A 141 1.71 -3.66 2.42
N SER A 142 2.76 -3.11 1.82
CA SER A 142 3.10 -3.25 0.40
C SER A 142 4.61 -3.43 0.29
N ASP A 143 5.04 -4.20 -0.71
CA ASP A 143 6.45 -4.46 -1.00
C ASP A 143 6.65 -4.42 -2.52
N THR A 144 7.90 -4.37 -2.97
CA THR A 144 8.28 -4.34 -4.39
C THR A 144 9.56 -5.15 -4.60
N ASP A 145 9.96 -5.36 -5.85
CA ASP A 145 11.23 -6.03 -6.17
C ASP A 145 12.44 -5.32 -5.56
N PHE A 146 12.34 -4.01 -5.32
CA PHE A 146 13.37 -3.20 -4.67
C PHE A 146 13.89 -3.83 -3.38
N ARG A 147 13.00 -4.36 -2.55
CA ARG A 147 13.38 -5.00 -1.30
C ARG A 147 14.26 -6.22 -1.52
N GLN A 148 13.97 -7.05 -2.52
CA GLN A 148 14.78 -8.24 -2.79
C GLN A 148 16.23 -7.85 -3.08
N PHE A 149 16.43 -6.77 -3.82
CA PHE A 149 17.75 -6.23 -4.14
C PHE A 149 18.46 -5.63 -2.92
N VAL A 150 17.73 -4.97 -2.02
CA VAL A 150 18.30 -4.40 -0.80
C VAL A 150 18.61 -5.48 0.24
N ASP A 151 17.65 -6.31 0.60
CA ASP A 151 17.76 -7.27 1.70
C ASP A 151 18.67 -8.45 1.35
N HIS A 152 18.57 -8.97 0.12
CA HIS A 152 19.32 -10.17 -0.31
C HIS A 152 20.55 -9.83 -1.16
N GLY A 153 20.55 -8.67 -1.81
CA GLY A 153 21.68 -8.18 -2.62
C GLY A 153 22.61 -7.20 -1.93
N ASN A 154 22.20 -6.64 -0.77
CA ASN A 154 22.88 -5.53 -0.11
C ASN A 154 23.14 -4.34 -1.07
N LEU A 155 22.20 -4.09 -1.98
CA LEU A 155 22.30 -3.02 -2.96
C LEU A 155 21.78 -1.70 -2.39
N THR A 156 22.36 -0.61 -2.89
CA THR A 156 21.79 0.72 -2.71
C THR A 156 20.95 1.10 -3.93
N GLY A 157 19.94 1.95 -3.78
CA GLY A 157 19.07 2.25 -4.89
C GLY A 157 17.93 3.21 -4.63
N LEU A 158 17.06 3.27 -5.64
CA LEU A 158 15.88 4.13 -5.73
C LEU A 158 14.68 3.27 -6.13
N ASP A 159 13.56 3.45 -5.42
CA ASP A 159 12.28 2.84 -5.74
C ASP A 159 11.28 3.94 -6.14
N MET A 160 10.80 3.87 -7.37
CA MET A 160 9.99 4.91 -8.00
C MET A 160 8.66 4.33 -8.46
N ALA A 161 7.55 4.93 -8.03
CA ALA A 161 6.22 4.43 -8.37
C ALA A 161 5.25 5.50 -8.85
N VAL A 162 4.34 5.14 -9.75
CA VAL A 162 3.09 5.89 -9.95
C VAL A 162 2.14 5.58 -8.80
N TYR A 163 1.50 6.56 -8.18
CA TYR A 163 0.72 6.31 -6.95
C TYR A 163 -0.69 6.91 -6.91
N LYS A 164 -0.99 7.94 -7.71
CA LYS A 164 -2.30 8.60 -7.64
C LYS A 164 -3.35 7.80 -8.37
N ASN A 165 -4.61 7.96 -7.95
CA ASN A 165 -5.75 7.20 -8.48
C ASN A 165 -5.55 5.68 -8.37
N SER A 166 -5.20 5.22 -7.17
CA SER A 166 -4.93 3.80 -6.84
C SER A 166 -6.21 2.93 -6.74
N TYR A 167 -7.38 3.47 -7.07
CA TYR A 167 -8.63 2.69 -7.10
C TYR A 167 -8.62 1.60 -8.18
N LEU A 168 -7.95 1.85 -9.30
CA LEU A 168 -7.92 0.94 -10.46
C LEU A 168 -6.81 -0.12 -10.37
N TYR A 169 -5.83 0.10 -9.49
CA TYR A 169 -4.73 -0.82 -9.22
C TYR A 169 -5.21 -2.21 -8.79
N HIS A 170 -4.59 -3.26 -9.32
CA HIS A 170 -4.99 -4.67 -9.13
C HIS A 170 -6.46 -4.94 -9.49
N THR A 171 -6.96 -4.31 -10.56
CA THR A 171 -8.32 -4.57 -11.08
C THR A 171 -8.32 -4.67 -12.59
N HIS A 172 -9.42 -5.21 -13.14
CA HIS A 172 -9.69 -5.22 -14.57
C HIS A 172 -9.73 -3.82 -15.24
N LEU A 173 -9.70 -2.75 -14.46
CA LEU A 173 -9.69 -1.36 -14.92
C LEU A 173 -8.28 -0.75 -15.00
N ASP A 174 -7.22 -1.50 -14.68
CA ASP A 174 -5.86 -1.05 -14.98
C ASP A 174 -5.59 -1.15 -16.49
N LEU A 175 -6.10 -0.15 -17.20
CA LEU A 175 -6.13 -0.04 -18.65
C LEU A 175 -5.41 1.23 -19.11
N ASP A 176 -4.82 1.17 -20.29
CA ASP A 176 -4.16 2.30 -20.94
C ASP A 176 -5.09 3.51 -21.10
N ALA A 177 -6.40 3.27 -21.27
CA ALA A 177 -7.42 4.32 -21.35
C ALA A 177 -7.55 5.19 -20.08
N PHE A 178 -7.11 4.70 -18.90
CA PHE A 178 -7.13 5.43 -17.64
C PHE A 178 -5.76 5.94 -17.20
N MET A 179 -4.70 5.60 -17.94
CA MET A 179 -3.36 6.13 -17.72
C MET A 179 -3.32 7.62 -18.06
N GLU A 180 -2.82 8.46 -17.15
CA GLU A 180 -2.74 9.90 -17.39
C GLU A 180 -1.85 10.24 -18.60
N ALA A 181 -2.36 11.09 -19.49
CA ALA A 181 -1.60 11.53 -20.65
C ALA A 181 -0.31 12.26 -20.22
N GLY A 182 0.83 11.80 -20.73
CA GLY A 182 2.15 12.36 -20.40
C GLY A 182 2.87 11.64 -19.27
N LEU A 183 2.20 10.78 -18.49
CA LEU A 183 2.85 9.95 -17.47
C LEU A 183 4.00 9.08 -18.05
N PRO A 184 3.83 8.37 -19.17
CA PRO A 184 4.94 7.63 -19.79
C PRO A 184 6.12 8.50 -20.20
N GLN A 185 5.85 9.74 -20.65
CA GLN A 185 6.91 10.68 -21.00
C GLN A 185 7.66 11.16 -19.76
N HIS A 186 6.94 11.47 -18.68
CA HIS A 186 7.53 11.94 -17.42
C HIS A 186 8.46 10.88 -16.81
N MET A 187 7.96 9.64 -16.62
CA MET A 187 8.77 8.54 -16.10
C MET A 187 9.93 8.21 -17.05
N GLY A 188 9.68 8.20 -18.37
CA GLY A 188 10.72 7.95 -19.38
C GLY A 188 11.85 8.98 -19.37
N GLU A 189 11.54 10.28 -19.30
CA GLU A 189 12.53 11.36 -19.30
C GLU A 189 13.37 11.34 -18.02
N ASN A 190 12.75 11.14 -16.86
CA ASN A 190 13.45 11.02 -15.59
C ASN A 190 14.36 9.79 -15.55
N THR A 191 13.83 8.61 -15.90
CA THR A 191 14.61 7.36 -15.88
C THR A 191 15.75 7.38 -16.91
N LEU A 192 15.53 7.94 -18.10
CA LEU A 192 16.60 8.09 -19.10
C LEU A 192 17.72 9.02 -18.61
N ALA A 193 17.37 10.16 -17.98
CA ALA A 193 18.34 11.09 -17.43
C ALA A 193 19.14 10.45 -16.28
N LEU A 194 18.45 9.73 -15.39
CA LEU A 194 19.06 9.00 -14.29
C LEU A 194 20.00 7.90 -14.80
N ALA A 195 19.55 7.05 -15.72
CA ALA A 195 20.37 6.01 -16.34
C ALA A 195 21.59 6.60 -17.07
N THR A 196 21.43 7.75 -17.74
CA THR A 196 22.55 8.48 -18.36
C THR A 196 23.54 8.97 -17.31
N TYR A 197 23.08 9.62 -16.24
CA TYR A 197 23.95 10.10 -15.16
C TYR A 197 24.72 8.95 -14.49
N LEU A 198 24.03 7.86 -14.16
CA LEU A 198 24.63 6.72 -13.47
C LEU A 198 25.64 5.99 -14.35
N THR A 199 25.38 5.85 -15.65
CA THR A 199 26.29 5.18 -16.58
C THR A 199 27.49 6.04 -16.99
N GLU A 200 27.35 7.37 -17.06
CA GLU A 200 28.41 8.27 -17.57
C GLU A 200 29.22 8.97 -16.47
N LYS A 201 28.61 9.28 -15.31
CA LYS A 201 29.20 10.18 -14.31
C LYS A 201 29.37 9.55 -12.93
N ALA A 202 28.44 8.72 -12.49
CA ALA A 202 28.43 8.21 -11.12
C ALA A 202 29.63 7.30 -10.81
N ASP A 203 30.08 7.32 -9.57
CA ASP A 203 30.91 6.26 -9.02
C ASP A 203 30.02 5.30 -8.25
N LEU A 204 30.00 4.04 -8.65
CA LEU A 204 29.18 3.01 -8.01
C LEU A 204 30.00 2.18 -7.01
N VAL A 205 31.27 2.54 -6.81
CA VAL A 205 32.15 1.88 -5.86
C VAL A 205 32.01 2.56 -4.50
N ASN A 206 31.85 1.76 -3.43
CA ASN A 206 31.65 2.23 -2.05
C ASN A 206 30.38 3.08 -1.84
N LEU A 207 29.26 2.68 -2.45
CA LEU A 207 27.97 3.24 -2.10
C LEU A 207 27.62 2.82 -0.67
N GLU A 208 27.33 3.79 0.19
CA GLU A 208 27.06 3.56 1.61
C GLU A 208 25.55 3.53 1.87
N PRO A 209 24.99 2.39 2.33
CA PRO A 209 23.60 2.32 2.74
C PRO A 209 23.31 3.30 3.88
N THR A 210 22.28 4.13 3.73
CA THR A 210 21.88 5.10 4.74
C THR A 210 20.42 5.48 4.65
N SER A 211 19.78 5.59 5.81
CA SER A 211 18.47 6.25 5.99
C SER A 211 18.60 7.71 6.42
N SER A 212 19.83 8.21 6.57
CA SER A 212 20.14 9.51 7.18
C SER A 212 20.22 10.66 6.15
N VAL A 213 19.32 10.66 5.16
CA VAL A 213 19.26 11.68 4.11
C VAL A 213 17.86 12.26 4.06
N VAL A 214 17.77 13.58 4.16
CA VAL A 214 16.51 14.31 3.97
C VAL A 214 16.41 14.68 2.50
N PHE A 215 15.31 14.29 1.86
CA PHE A 215 15.01 14.68 0.49
C PHE A 215 13.53 14.99 0.31
N PHE A 216 13.21 15.98 -0.52
CA PHE A 216 11.85 16.32 -0.92
C PHE A 216 11.86 17.28 -2.11
N ASP A 217 10.79 17.28 -2.88
CA ASP A 217 10.51 18.33 -3.85
C ASP A 217 9.70 19.48 -3.24
N VAL A 218 9.89 20.68 -3.78
CA VAL A 218 9.14 21.88 -3.40
C VAL A 218 8.18 22.23 -4.53
N PHE A 219 6.93 21.79 -4.39
CA PHE A 219 5.85 22.01 -5.38
C PHE A 219 6.18 21.48 -6.79
N GLY A 220 7.03 20.45 -6.91
CA GLY A 220 7.55 19.97 -8.20
C GLY A 220 8.47 20.94 -8.94
N LEU A 221 8.91 22.04 -8.32
CA LEU A 221 9.73 23.07 -8.99
C LEU A 221 11.23 22.82 -8.88
N PHE A 222 11.68 22.29 -7.74
CA PHE A 222 13.07 21.92 -7.50
C PHE A 222 13.17 20.87 -6.40
N PHE A 223 14.24 20.08 -6.45
CA PHE A 223 14.54 19.01 -5.51
C PHE A 223 15.57 19.45 -4.49
N VAL A 224 15.35 19.09 -3.22
CA VAL A 224 16.24 19.39 -2.12
C VAL A 224 16.74 18.08 -1.53
N SER A 225 18.06 17.91 -1.39
CA SER A 225 18.68 16.78 -0.70
C SER A 225 19.83 17.23 0.22
N TYR A 226 19.81 16.78 1.48
CA TYR A 226 20.91 17.03 2.42
C TYR A 226 21.05 15.93 3.46
N GLY A 227 22.28 15.73 3.95
CA GLY A 227 22.58 14.69 4.94
C GLY A 227 22.10 15.09 6.33
N TRP A 228 21.93 14.08 7.19
CA TRP A 228 21.43 14.26 8.55
C TRP A 228 22.24 15.25 9.40
N SER A 229 23.57 15.28 9.26
CA SER A 229 24.41 16.28 9.95
C SER A 229 24.02 17.71 9.61
N THR A 230 23.68 17.98 8.34
CA THR A 230 23.20 19.28 7.88
C THR A 230 21.78 19.54 8.41
N ALA A 231 20.90 18.53 8.38
CA ALA A 231 19.57 18.61 8.96
C ALA A 231 19.62 19.04 10.44
N LEU A 232 20.47 18.39 11.24
CA LEU A 232 20.64 18.69 12.65
C LEU A 232 21.14 20.12 12.89
N LYS A 233 22.10 20.61 12.09
CA LYS A 233 22.57 22.00 12.16
C LYS A 233 21.43 22.99 11.86
N ILE A 234 20.62 22.70 10.84
CA ILE A 234 19.44 23.50 10.48
C ILE A 234 18.43 23.49 11.64
N HIS A 235 18.13 22.33 12.21
CA HIS A 235 17.17 22.20 13.32
C HIS A 235 17.63 22.94 14.58
N ILE A 236 18.93 22.85 14.92
CA ILE A 236 19.52 23.61 16.03
C ILE A 236 19.41 25.11 15.76
N ALA A 237 19.69 25.57 14.54
CA ALA A 237 19.56 26.98 14.17
C ALA A 237 18.11 27.47 14.26
N ILE A 238 17.13 26.68 13.77
CA ILE A 238 15.69 26.99 13.87
C ILE A 238 15.25 27.01 15.35
N GLY A 239 15.68 26.02 16.14
CA GLY A 239 15.37 25.97 17.57
C GLY A 239 15.96 27.16 18.34
N ALA A 240 17.21 27.53 18.05
CA ALA A 240 17.86 28.71 18.63
C ALA A 240 17.13 30.01 18.22
N PHE A 241 16.71 30.12 16.96
CA PHE A 241 15.90 31.23 16.47
C PHE A 241 14.53 31.31 17.18
N GLY A 242 13.90 30.15 17.41
CA GLY A 242 12.70 30.04 18.25
C GLY A 242 12.93 30.55 19.67
N LEU A 243 14.05 30.18 20.31
CA LEU A 243 14.42 30.68 21.65
C LEU A 243 14.68 32.19 21.66
N VAL A 244 15.27 32.75 20.59
CA VAL A 244 15.43 34.22 20.45
C VAL A 244 14.08 34.93 20.47
N SER A 245 13.05 34.36 19.82
CA SER A 245 11.70 34.93 19.86
C SER A 245 11.13 35.00 21.29
N VAL A 246 11.47 34.03 22.15
CA VAL A 246 11.12 34.02 23.58
C VAL A 246 11.93 35.05 24.35
N PHE A 247 13.26 35.10 24.15
CA PHE A 247 14.16 36.04 24.82
C PHE A 247 13.80 37.50 24.54
N LEU A 248 13.47 37.83 23.28
CA LEU A 248 13.01 39.15 22.87
C LEU A 248 11.60 39.48 23.37
N LYS A 249 10.94 38.55 24.09
CA LYS A 249 9.55 38.65 24.57
C LYS A 249 8.52 38.81 23.44
N ALA A 250 8.87 38.38 22.23
CA ALA A 250 7.96 38.27 21.08
C ALA A 250 7.01 37.10 21.28
N SER A 251 7.57 35.97 21.71
CA SER A 251 6.86 34.76 22.12
C SER A 251 6.72 34.73 23.65
N ARG A 252 5.51 34.45 24.13
CA ARG A 252 5.16 34.38 25.56
C ARG A 252 4.26 33.17 25.84
N PRO A 253 4.76 31.94 25.60
CA PRO A 253 3.97 30.75 25.89
C PRO A 253 3.72 30.66 27.39
N THR A 254 2.49 30.35 27.78
CA THR A 254 2.17 30.00 29.17
C THR A 254 2.07 28.49 29.27
N PHE A 255 2.38 27.91 30.44
CA PHE A 255 2.23 26.48 30.67
C PHE A 255 0.83 25.97 30.30
N ARG A 256 -0.20 26.76 30.65
CA ARG A 256 -1.60 26.48 30.33
C ARG A 256 -1.87 26.48 28.82
N ALA A 257 -1.36 27.45 28.08
CA ALA A 257 -1.52 27.51 26.63
C ALA A 257 -0.73 26.39 25.92
N THR A 258 0.48 26.06 26.39
CA THR A 258 1.25 24.94 25.85
C THR A 258 0.49 23.63 26.00
N ILE A 259 -0.01 23.33 27.22
CA ILE A 259 -0.86 22.15 27.46
C ILE A 259 -2.12 22.19 26.58
N SER A 260 -2.74 23.35 26.39
CA SER A 260 -3.95 23.43 25.57
C SER A 260 -3.69 23.05 24.11
N ILE A 261 -2.53 23.38 23.54
CA ILE A 261 -2.17 22.96 22.18
C ILE A 261 -1.92 21.45 22.11
N PHE A 262 -1.19 20.86 23.06
CA PHE A 262 -1.01 19.40 23.11
C PHE A 262 -2.35 18.66 23.23
N ILE A 263 -3.25 19.11 24.11
CA ILE A 263 -4.58 18.50 24.23
C ILE A 263 -5.43 18.79 22.98
N SER A 264 -5.26 19.94 22.32
CA SER A 264 -5.95 20.23 21.05
C SER A 264 -5.49 19.28 19.94
N PHE A 265 -4.21 18.93 19.88
CA PHE A 265 -3.70 17.92 18.96
C PHE A 265 -4.38 16.56 19.21
N ILE A 266 -4.41 16.09 20.45
CA ILE A 266 -5.10 14.83 20.80
C ILE A 266 -6.60 14.92 20.48
N ALA A 267 -7.26 16.04 20.79
CA ALA A 267 -8.67 16.24 20.49
C ALA A 267 -8.94 16.23 18.98
N ALA A 268 -8.03 16.78 18.16
CA ALA A 268 -8.15 16.75 16.71
C ALA A 268 -8.12 15.32 16.15
N LEU A 269 -7.34 14.41 16.76
CA LEU A 269 -7.29 13.00 16.38
C LEU A 269 -8.50 12.21 16.88
N VAL A 270 -9.00 12.53 18.09
CA VAL A 270 -10.06 11.74 18.75
C VAL A 270 -11.46 12.13 18.28
N PHE A 271 -11.80 13.42 18.23
CA PHE A 271 -13.18 13.87 17.96
C PHE A 271 -13.76 13.41 16.61
N PRO A 272 -13.01 13.32 15.51
CA PRO A 272 -13.49 12.74 14.26
C PRO A 272 -14.12 11.35 14.38
N ASN A 273 -13.70 10.55 15.37
CA ASN A 273 -14.23 9.20 15.56
C ASN A 273 -15.70 9.20 16.01
N PHE A 274 -16.23 10.31 16.55
CA PHE A 274 -17.66 10.42 16.80
C PHE A 274 -18.46 10.39 15.50
N SER A 275 -17.94 11.00 14.43
CA SER A 275 -18.55 10.96 13.10
C SER A 275 -18.60 9.53 12.56
N VAL A 276 -17.53 8.76 12.78
CA VAL A 276 -17.44 7.34 12.40
C VAL A 276 -18.52 6.52 13.09
N ILE A 277 -18.68 6.68 14.40
CA ILE A 277 -19.70 5.95 15.18
C ILE A 277 -21.11 6.27 14.65
N ILE A 278 -21.39 7.54 14.31
CA ILE A 278 -22.68 7.95 13.75
C ILE A 278 -22.91 7.29 12.39
N LEU A 279 -21.93 7.36 11.48
CA LEU A 279 -22.03 6.78 10.13
C LEU A 279 -22.20 5.26 10.18
N GLN A 280 -21.46 4.56 11.03
CA GLN A 280 -21.61 3.12 11.25
C GLN A 280 -23.00 2.77 11.81
N SER A 281 -23.51 3.57 12.77
CA SER A 281 -24.86 3.37 13.33
C SER A 281 -25.96 3.59 12.30
N LEU A 282 -25.71 4.40 11.26
CA LEU A 282 -26.61 4.60 10.13
C LEU A 282 -26.48 3.51 9.05
N GLY A 283 -25.57 2.53 9.20
CA GLY A 283 -25.27 1.54 8.17
C GLY A 283 -24.58 2.13 6.94
N LYS A 284 -23.82 3.22 7.13
CA LYS A 284 -23.18 4.01 6.07
C LYS A 284 -21.66 4.17 6.30
N PRO A 285 -20.89 3.09 6.49
CA PRO A 285 -19.44 3.19 6.52
C PRO A 285 -18.86 3.62 5.16
N MET A 286 -17.63 4.14 5.17
CA MET A 286 -16.84 4.47 3.97
C MET A 286 -17.44 5.48 2.99
N GLN A 287 -18.38 6.33 3.40
CA GLN A 287 -19.06 7.30 2.50
C GLN A 287 -18.15 8.34 1.83
N TRP A 288 -16.87 8.39 2.20
CA TRP A 288 -15.82 9.22 1.63
C TRP A 288 -15.00 8.51 0.55
N PHE A 289 -15.15 7.19 0.36
CA PHE A 289 -14.23 6.38 -0.45
C PHE A 289 -14.19 6.78 -1.93
N SER A 290 -15.35 7.09 -2.53
CA SER A 290 -15.43 7.56 -3.92
C SER A 290 -14.93 8.99 -4.15
N HIS A 291 -14.67 9.75 -3.08
CA HIS A 291 -14.36 11.17 -3.14
C HIS A 291 -13.45 11.56 -1.97
N GLU A 292 -12.14 11.57 -2.19
CA GLU A 292 -11.11 11.82 -1.16
C GLU A 292 -11.37 13.05 -0.29
N TRP A 293 -11.79 14.15 -0.92
CA TRP A 293 -12.07 15.43 -0.26
C TRP A 293 -13.28 15.37 0.70
N LEU A 294 -14.19 14.40 0.56
CA LEU A 294 -15.32 14.25 1.49
C LEU A 294 -14.84 13.89 2.90
N SER A 295 -13.71 13.20 3.04
CA SER A 295 -13.12 12.90 4.36
C SER A 295 -12.94 14.19 5.18
N CYS A 296 -12.43 15.25 4.56
CA CYS A 296 -12.26 16.58 5.16
C CYS A 296 -13.58 17.21 5.60
N LEU A 297 -14.68 17.01 4.87
CA LEU A 297 -16.01 17.50 5.27
C LEU A 297 -16.66 16.65 6.37
N LEU A 298 -16.51 15.32 6.31
CA LEU A 298 -17.10 14.40 7.29
C LEU A 298 -16.37 14.44 8.62
N PHE A 299 -15.06 14.67 8.65
CA PHE A 299 -14.25 14.54 9.86
C PHE A 299 -13.63 15.86 10.33
N GLY A 300 -13.37 16.80 9.42
CA GLY A 300 -12.73 18.09 9.73
C GLY A 300 -13.53 18.99 10.69
N PRO A 301 -14.86 19.18 10.51
CA PRO A 301 -15.66 20.01 11.41
C PRO A 301 -15.61 19.53 12.88
N THR A 302 -15.64 18.21 13.10
CA THR A 302 -15.51 17.60 14.43
C THR A 302 -14.11 17.73 15.02
N ALA A 303 -13.06 17.57 14.22
CA ALA A 303 -11.69 17.85 14.67
C ALA A 303 -11.57 19.31 15.13
N LEU A 304 -12.07 20.25 14.33
CA LEU A 304 -12.04 21.68 14.64
C LEU A 304 -12.88 22.02 15.89
N ALA A 305 -14.07 21.46 16.01
CA ALA A 305 -14.92 21.62 17.19
C ALA A 305 -14.22 21.07 18.46
N GLY A 306 -13.57 19.91 18.36
CA GLY A 306 -12.78 19.32 19.43
C GLY A 306 -11.63 20.24 19.88
N MET A 307 -10.85 20.76 18.93
CA MET A 307 -9.78 21.72 19.24
C MET A 307 -10.31 23.00 19.91
N PHE A 308 -11.38 23.58 19.37
CA PHE A 308 -12.00 24.77 19.96
C PHE A 308 -12.61 24.51 21.34
N LEU A 309 -13.12 23.31 21.60
CA LEU A 309 -13.61 22.92 22.91
C LEU A 309 -12.47 22.92 23.95
N VAL A 310 -11.29 22.40 23.58
CA VAL A 310 -10.09 22.46 24.43
C VAL A 310 -9.70 23.91 24.71
N GLN A 311 -9.66 24.76 23.68
CA GLN A 311 -9.38 26.19 23.85
C GLN A 311 -10.43 26.88 24.73
N TYR A 312 -11.71 26.52 24.60
CA TYR A 312 -12.79 27.06 25.41
C TYR A 312 -12.69 26.65 26.89
N PHE A 313 -12.23 25.45 27.23
CA PHE A 313 -12.04 25.08 28.64
C PHE A 313 -10.71 25.57 29.23
N LEU A 314 -9.67 25.65 28.41
CA LEU A 314 -8.32 26.02 28.84
C LEU A 314 -7.97 27.49 28.62
N HIS A 315 -8.87 28.36 28.13
CA HIS A 315 -8.61 29.80 28.08
C HIS A 315 -8.51 30.42 29.49
N ASP A 316 -7.60 31.38 29.67
CA ASP A 316 -7.51 32.12 30.92
C ASP A 316 -8.59 33.20 31.00
N LYS A 317 -9.59 32.96 31.86
CA LYS A 317 -10.71 33.88 32.12
C LYS A 317 -10.26 35.22 32.72
N LYS A 318 -9.08 35.28 33.34
CA LYS A 318 -8.54 36.51 33.94
C LYS A 318 -7.72 37.33 32.95
N ALA A 319 -7.21 36.69 31.89
CA ALA A 319 -6.43 37.35 30.86
C ALA A 319 -7.34 38.04 29.83
N SER A 320 -6.85 39.12 29.21
CA SER A 320 -7.56 39.74 28.08
C SER A 320 -7.61 38.80 26.88
N THR A 321 -8.56 39.01 25.96
CA THR A 321 -8.66 38.21 24.72
C THR A 321 -7.37 38.24 23.92
N GLY A 322 -6.71 39.39 23.83
CA GLY A 322 -5.42 39.54 23.15
C GLY A 322 -4.24 38.86 23.87
N ALA A 323 -4.27 38.76 25.20
CA ALA A 323 -3.27 37.99 25.95
C ALA A 323 -3.44 36.47 25.74
N ASN A 324 -4.69 35.97 25.72
CA ASN A 324 -4.97 34.57 25.35
C ASN A 324 -4.58 34.29 23.89
N GLU A 325 -4.86 35.23 22.98
CA GLU A 325 -4.48 35.17 21.57
C GLU A 325 -2.95 35.02 21.38
N LEU A 326 -2.16 35.94 21.95
CA LEU A 326 -0.69 35.89 21.85
C LEU A 326 -0.09 34.66 22.54
N SER A 327 -0.58 34.30 23.73
CA SER A 327 -0.06 33.13 24.46
C SER A 327 -0.36 31.81 23.74
N THR A 328 -1.52 31.70 23.08
CA THR A 328 -1.87 30.53 22.25
C THR A 328 -1.02 30.46 20.99
N LEU A 329 -0.79 31.58 20.30
CA LEU A 329 0.10 31.61 19.13
C LEU A 329 1.55 31.26 19.52
N SER A 330 2.00 31.74 20.68
CA SER A 330 3.31 31.39 21.25
C SER A 330 3.39 29.91 21.64
N ALA A 331 2.30 29.33 22.14
CA ALA A 331 2.21 27.91 22.45
C ALA A 331 2.22 27.02 21.21
N VAL A 332 1.62 27.45 20.10
CA VAL A 332 1.74 26.78 18.79
C VAL A 332 3.21 26.75 18.35
N HIS A 333 3.91 27.88 18.43
CA HIS A 333 5.35 27.93 18.14
C HIS A 333 6.15 26.97 19.03
N ALA A 334 5.86 26.97 20.35
CA ALA A 334 6.52 26.06 21.29
C ALA A 334 6.24 24.58 20.96
N PHE A 335 5.00 24.22 20.62
CA PHE A 335 4.62 22.86 20.23
C PHE A 335 5.46 22.35 19.06
N TYR A 336 5.50 23.09 17.94
CA TYR A 336 6.28 22.68 16.76
C TYR A 336 7.79 22.68 17.01
N THR A 337 8.29 23.57 17.86
CA THR A 337 9.72 23.58 18.24
C THR A 337 10.09 22.38 19.12
N ILE A 338 9.19 21.95 20.01
CA ILE A 338 9.36 20.73 20.81
C ILE A 338 9.30 19.50 19.91
N CYS A 339 8.31 19.42 19.00
CA CYS A 339 8.22 18.34 18.01
C CYS A 339 9.48 18.25 17.14
N LEU A 340 10.01 19.38 16.68
CA LEU A 340 11.27 19.44 15.94
C LEU A 340 12.43 18.84 16.76
N GLY A 341 12.55 19.22 18.03
CA GLY A 341 13.58 18.68 18.92
C GLY A 341 13.46 17.17 19.13
N LEU A 342 12.24 16.67 19.38
CA LEU A 342 11.97 15.24 19.56
C LEU A 342 12.21 14.43 18.28
N ALA A 343 11.77 14.94 17.13
CA ALA A 343 11.98 14.30 15.84
C ALA A 343 13.47 14.31 15.42
N SER A 344 14.19 15.38 15.76
CA SER A 344 15.65 15.45 15.57
C SER A 344 16.41 14.51 16.50
N TYR A 345 15.90 14.24 17.71
CA TYR A 345 16.53 13.29 18.64
C TYR A 345 16.37 11.84 18.17
N THR A 346 15.22 11.52 17.55
CA THR A 346 14.88 10.17 17.10
C THR A 346 15.44 9.81 15.74
N GLY A 347 15.94 10.78 14.96
CA GLY A 347 16.52 10.49 13.64
C GLY A 347 15.55 10.59 12.47
N PHE A 348 14.32 11.06 12.68
CA PHE A 348 13.31 11.13 11.61
C PHE A 348 13.71 12.15 10.53
N ALA A 349 13.94 11.68 9.31
CA ALA A 349 14.36 12.52 8.20
C ALA A 349 13.25 13.50 7.76
N SER A 350 11.98 13.12 7.91
CA SER A 350 10.81 13.98 7.70
C SER A 350 10.65 15.12 8.72
N SER A 351 11.52 15.25 9.73
CA SER A 351 11.42 16.27 10.79
C SER A 351 11.48 17.73 10.29
N TYR A 352 11.94 17.98 9.05
CA TYR A 352 11.93 19.30 8.43
C TYR A 352 10.53 19.93 8.38
N VAL A 353 9.46 19.12 8.34
CA VAL A 353 8.07 19.60 8.34
C VAL A 353 7.73 20.38 9.62
N PHE A 354 8.29 19.97 10.77
CA PHE A 354 8.18 20.71 12.03
C PHE A 354 9.06 21.97 12.03
N GLY A 355 10.22 21.89 11.39
CA GLY A 355 11.13 23.01 11.20
C GLY A 355 10.49 24.16 10.43
N LEU A 356 9.74 23.84 9.37
CA LEU A 356 9.01 24.82 8.56
C LEU A 356 7.99 25.62 9.41
N TYR A 357 7.21 24.92 10.25
CA TYR A 357 6.27 25.56 11.17
C TYR A 357 6.97 26.38 12.25
N SER A 358 8.03 25.84 12.86
CA SER A 358 8.78 26.53 13.92
C SER A 358 9.41 27.83 13.41
N ALA A 359 10.04 27.79 12.24
CA ALA A 359 10.63 28.98 11.61
C ALA A 359 9.56 30.03 11.24
N SER A 360 8.48 29.61 10.57
CA SER A 360 7.42 30.52 10.12
C SER A 360 6.70 31.19 11.29
N SER A 361 6.42 30.44 12.35
CA SER A 361 5.81 30.98 13.57
C SER A 361 6.73 31.91 14.35
N ALA A 362 8.04 31.64 14.40
CA ALA A 362 9.01 32.56 14.99
C ALA A 362 9.06 33.90 14.23
N ILE A 363 9.09 33.86 12.89
CA ILE A 363 9.04 35.07 12.04
C ILE A 363 7.73 35.83 12.28
N GLY A 364 6.59 35.12 12.29
CA GLY A 364 5.27 35.73 12.54
C GLY A 364 5.19 36.41 13.91
N LEU A 365 5.74 35.81 14.96
CA LEU A 365 5.79 36.39 16.31
C LEU A 365 6.70 37.62 16.40
N LEU A 366 7.87 37.61 15.74
CA LEU A 366 8.76 38.77 15.68
C LEU A 366 8.13 39.91 14.88
N PHE A 367 7.50 39.60 13.75
CA PHE A 367 6.75 40.56 12.96
C PHE A 367 5.60 41.18 13.77
N ASN A 368 4.84 40.35 14.49
CA ASN A 368 3.81 40.81 15.41
C ASN A 368 4.37 41.80 16.44
N GLN A 369 5.50 41.48 17.07
CA GLN A 369 6.14 42.35 18.05
C GLN A 369 6.50 43.72 17.46
N GLN A 370 7.05 43.76 16.24
CA GLN A 370 7.37 45.01 15.55
C GLN A 370 6.11 45.84 15.26
N ARG A 371 5.06 45.20 14.74
CA ARG A 371 3.77 45.85 14.44
C ARG A 371 3.10 46.42 15.69
N VAL A 372 3.06 45.64 16.77
CA VAL A 372 2.56 46.07 18.09
C VAL A 372 3.36 47.26 18.62
N ALA A 373 4.70 47.26 18.46
CA ALA A 373 5.53 48.38 18.89
C ALA A 373 5.26 49.67 18.11
N VAL A 374 4.95 49.58 16.81
CA VAL A 374 4.53 50.72 15.98
C VAL A 374 3.14 51.20 16.38
N ALA A 375 2.15 50.31 16.47
CA ALA A 375 0.79 50.67 16.86
C ALA A 375 0.71 51.34 18.24
N LYS A 376 1.57 50.93 19.18
CA LYS A 376 1.69 51.57 20.50
C LYS A 376 2.24 53.00 20.41
N LYS A 377 3.14 53.30 19.45
CA LYS A 377 3.62 54.67 19.19
C LYS A 377 2.51 55.54 18.59
N ASP A 378 1.62 54.94 17.80
CA ASP A 378 0.48 55.61 17.16
C ASP A 378 -0.75 55.73 18.09
N GLY A 379 -0.64 55.36 19.36
CA GLY A 379 -1.71 55.49 20.37
C GLY A 379 -2.80 54.41 20.33
N ILE A 380 -2.62 53.35 19.55
CA ILE A 380 -3.56 52.23 19.45
C ILE A 380 -3.25 51.21 20.55
N GLU A 381 -4.26 50.74 21.30
CA GLU A 381 -4.10 49.68 22.31
C GLU A 381 -3.63 48.36 21.66
N ALA A 382 -2.32 48.15 21.66
CA ALA A 382 -1.65 47.03 21.01
C ALA A 382 -1.67 45.74 21.85
N ALA A 383 -2.86 45.32 22.29
CA ALA A 383 -3.04 44.10 23.09
C ALA A 383 -3.28 42.84 22.24
N ARG A 384 -3.48 42.97 20.92
CA ARG A 384 -3.89 41.90 20.00
C ARG A 384 -2.80 41.53 19.01
N VAL A 385 -2.88 40.31 18.47
CA VAL A 385 -1.99 39.86 17.38
C VAL A 385 -2.36 40.57 16.07
N ASP A 386 -1.39 41.06 15.30
CA ASP A 386 -1.68 41.69 14.00
C ASP A 386 -2.21 40.63 13.00
N PHE A 387 -3.19 40.98 12.17
CA PHE A 387 -3.74 40.06 11.17
C PHE A 387 -2.68 39.52 10.21
N ALA A 388 -1.70 40.35 9.84
CA ALA A 388 -0.60 39.94 8.97
C ALA A 388 0.36 38.96 9.68
N ALA A 389 0.42 38.95 11.02
CA ALA A 389 1.22 37.94 11.73
C ALA A 389 0.63 36.53 11.57
N TYR A 390 -0.69 36.39 11.50
CA TYR A 390 -1.35 35.12 11.17
C TYR A 390 -1.01 34.65 9.77
N PHE A 391 -1.08 35.55 8.79
CA PHE A 391 -0.72 35.27 7.41
C PHE A 391 0.75 34.83 7.30
N VAL A 392 1.69 35.58 7.90
CA VAL A 392 3.12 35.23 7.90
C VAL A 392 3.38 33.88 8.57
N THR A 393 2.67 33.57 9.66
CA THR A 393 2.81 32.28 10.35
C THR A 393 2.29 31.11 9.50
N ALA A 394 1.18 31.31 8.79
CA ALA A 394 0.48 30.26 8.05
C ALA A 394 1.01 30.04 6.63
N LEU A 395 1.49 31.09 5.94
CA LEU A 395 1.72 31.06 4.49
C LEU A 395 2.58 29.88 4.03
N MET A 396 3.80 29.78 4.53
CA MET A 396 4.75 28.74 4.09
C MET A 396 4.33 27.33 4.53
N PRO A 397 3.98 27.10 5.82
CA PRO A 397 3.55 25.78 6.25
C PRO A 397 2.25 25.33 5.56
N THR A 398 1.21 26.16 5.53
CA THR A 398 -0.07 25.82 4.89
C THR A 398 0.11 25.54 3.40
N ALA A 399 0.94 26.31 2.68
CA ALA A 399 1.22 26.03 1.28
C ALA A 399 1.88 24.65 1.09
N TYR A 400 2.97 24.38 1.82
CA TYR A 400 3.69 23.12 1.71
C TYR A 400 2.85 21.91 2.16
N PHE A 401 2.15 22.04 3.29
CA PHE A 401 1.26 20.98 3.76
C PHE A 401 0.05 20.79 2.85
N SER A 402 -0.43 21.81 2.12
CA SER A 402 -1.43 21.59 1.05
C SER A 402 -0.88 20.60 0.04
N PHE A 403 0.33 20.85 -0.46
CA PHE A 403 1.00 19.97 -1.39
C PHE A 403 1.19 18.54 -0.83
N ALA A 404 1.72 18.40 0.39
CA ALA A 404 2.01 17.08 0.98
C ALA A 404 0.76 16.32 1.48
N CYS A 405 -0.23 17.01 2.06
CA CYS A 405 -1.41 16.37 2.63
C CYS A 405 -2.40 15.89 1.57
N PHE A 406 -2.50 16.56 0.41
CA PHE A 406 -3.32 16.03 -0.69
C PHE A 406 -2.72 14.73 -1.22
N SER A 407 -1.41 14.68 -1.49
CA SER A 407 -0.73 13.42 -1.84
C SER A 407 -0.95 12.33 -0.80
N LEU A 408 -0.98 12.68 0.48
CA LEU A 408 -1.22 11.72 1.54
C LEU A 408 -2.67 11.18 1.51
N LEU A 409 -3.68 12.02 1.27
CA LEU A 409 -5.06 11.55 1.11
C LEU A 409 -5.22 10.70 -0.17
N ASP A 410 -4.62 11.12 -1.28
CA ASP A 410 -4.63 10.41 -2.57
C ASP A 410 -4.03 8.99 -2.45
N ILE A 411 -3.10 8.76 -1.52
CA ILE A 411 -2.53 7.43 -1.23
C ILE A 411 -3.44 6.65 -0.29
N PHE A 412 -3.73 7.21 0.88
CA PHE A 412 -4.32 6.44 1.97
C PHE A 412 -5.79 6.11 1.76
N ILE A 413 -6.55 6.98 1.07
CA ILE A 413 -7.98 6.75 0.84
C ILE A 413 -8.20 5.55 -0.09
N PRO A 414 -7.65 5.49 -1.32
CA PRO A 414 -7.81 4.29 -2.15
C PRO A 414 -7.20 3.04 -1.51
N LEU A 415 -6.09 3.19 -0.78
CA LEU A 415 -5.45 2.10 -0.05
C LEU A 415 -6.41 1.42 0.93
N THR A 416 -7.34 2.16 1.55
CA THR A 416 -8.37 1.57 2.44
C THR A 416 -9.24 0.51 1.77
N GLY A 417 -9.38 0.56 0.44
CA GLY A 417 -10.08 -0.45 -0.35
C GLY A 417 -9.27 -1.73 -0.61
N ARG A 418 -8.11 -1.91 0.04
CA ARG A 418 -7.24 -3.09 -0.12
C ARG A 418 -6.32 -3.41 1.09
N ILE A 419 -6.59 -2.86 2.28
CA ILE A 419 -5.75 -3.11 3.48
C ILE A 419 -6.22 -4.26 4.38
N GLY A 420 -7.25 -5.01 4.01
CA GLY A 420 -7.80 -6.12 4.80
C GLY A 420 -9.21 -5.85 5.35
N ALA A 421 -10.07 -6.87 5.34
CA ALA A 421 -11.48 -6.77 5.71
C ALA A 421 -11.73 -6.31 7.17
N ASP A 422 -10.81 -6.64 8.09
CA ASP A 422 -10.90 -6.28 9.51
C ASP A 422 -10.32 -4.90 9.83
N ALA A 423 -9.73 -4.21 8.86
CA ALA A 423 -9.07 -2.95 9.11
C ALA A 423 -10.10 -1.85 9.46
N PRO A 424 -9.88 -1.06 10.55
CA PRO A 424 -10.81 -0.03 10.98
C PRO A 424 -10.67 1.25 10.12
N VAL A 425 -10.92 1.14 8.81
CA VAL A 425 -10.62 2.17 7.80
C VAL A 425 -11.26 3.53 8.08
N ASP A 426 -12.52 3.56 8.53
CA ASP A 426 -13.21 4.81 8.84
C ASP A 426 -12.51 5.54 10.00
N HIS A 427 -12.02 4.79 11.00
CA HIS A 427 -11.25 5.35 12.11
C HIS A 427 -9.87 5.83 11.65
N ILE A 428 -9.19 5.08 10.78
CA ILE A 428 -7.91 5.47 10.20
C ILE A 428 -8.06 6.80 9.45
N VAL A 429 -9.05 6.91 8.56
CA VAL A 429 -9.28 8.14 7.78
C VAL A 429 -9.78 9.30 8.65
N ALA A 430 -10.56 9.03 9.69
CA ALA A 430 -10.97 10.04 10.65
C ALA A 430 -9.78 10.62 11.43
N VAL A 431 -8.87 9.76 11.93
CA VAL A 431 -7.63 10.18 12.61
C VAL A 431 -6.72 10.93 11.65
N LEU A 432 -6.56 10.44 10.42
CA LEU A 432 -5.76 11.07 9.38
C LEU A 432 -6.27 12.47 9.03
N THR A 433 -7.59 12.60 8.83
CA THR A 433 -8.22 13.90 8.58
C THR A 433 -8.10 14.81 9.79
N GLY A 434 -8.16 14.26 11.01
CA GLY A 434 -7.91 14.98 12.25
C GLY A 434 -6.49 15.57 12.31
N PHE A 435 -5.48 14.77 11.95
CA PHE A 435 -4.09 15.19 11.83
C PHE A 435 -3.93 16.31 10.80
N VAL A 436 -4.46 16.10 9.60
CA VAL A 436 -4.51 17.10 8.52
C VAL A 436 -5.14 18.40 9.04
N THR A 437 -6.32 18.32 9.64
CA THR A 437 -7.04 19.49 10.18
C THR A 437 -6.21 20.24 11.22
N PHE A 438 -5.56 19.54 12.15
CA PHE A 438 -4.69 20.15 13.15
C PHE A 438 -3.51 20.87 12.50
N VAL A 439 -2.88 20.26 11.49
CA VAL A 439 -1.75 20.82 10.76
C VAL A 439 -2.15 22.08 9.99
N PHE A 440 -3.35 22.18 9.42
CA PHE A 440 -3.81 23.38 8.70
C PHE A 440 -4.30 24.52 9.61
N CYS A 441 -4.90 24.19 10.76
CA CYS A 441 -5.57 25.14 11.62
C CYS A 441 -4.79 25.71 12.83
N PRO A 442 -3.47 25.52 13.08
CA PRO A 442 -2.88 25.95 14.36
C PRO A 442 -3.03 27.46 14.63
N PRO A 443 -2.79 28.37 13.67
CA PRO A 443 -3.00 29.81 13.90
C PRO A 443 -4.47 30.16 14.19
N LEU A 444 -5.42 29.35 13.69
CA LEU A 444 -6.85 29.53 13.93
C LEU A 444 -7.22 29.34 15.41
N LEU A 445 -6.50 28.47 16.15
CA LEU A 445 -6.68 28.28 17.59
C LEU A 445 -6.39 29.57 18.37
N ALA A 446 -5.33 30.28 17.99
CA ALA A 446 -5.02 31.58 18.57
C ALA A 446 -6.06 32.63 18.14
N PHE A 447 -6.40 32.68 16.85
CA PHE A 447 -7.36 33.63 16.29
C PHE A 447 -8.74 33.55 16.95
N ALA A 448 -9.19 32.34 17.32
CA ALA A 448 -10.46 32.11 17.97
C ALA A 448 -10.64 32.90 19.29
N HIS A 449 -9.55 33.14 20.04
CA HIS A 449 -9.59 33.90 21.30
C HIS A 449 -9.93 35.38 21.11
N ARG A 450 -9.71 35.95 19.90
CA ARG A 450 -10.01 37.35 19.56
C ARG A 450 -11.46 37.73 19.83
N PHE A 451 -12.37 36.81 19.56
CA PHE A 451 -13.82 37.03 19.65
C PHE A 451 -14.40 36.75 21.04
N GLY A 452 -13.57 36.25 21.96
CA GLY A 452 -13.96 35.94 23.33
C GLY A 452 -14.77 34.63 23.46
N ALA A 453 -14.92 34.18 24.71
CA ALA A 453 -15.48 32.86 25.02
C ALA A 453 -16.94 32.67 24.57
N ALA A 454 -17.74 33.75 24.55
CA ALA A 454 -19.14 33.67 24.12
C ALA A 454 -19.29 33.36 22.62
N ILE A 455 -18.46 33.99 21.77
CA ILE A 455 -18.46 33.71 20.34
C ILE A 455 -17.84 32.34 20.09
N LEU A 456 -16.74 32.00 20.75
CA LEU A 456 -16.12 30.68 20.65
C LEU A 456 -17.13 29.54 20.97
N LYS A 457 -17.92 29.69 22.03
CA LYS A 457 -18.99 28.74 22.38
C LYS A 457 -20.04 28.62 21.25
N LYS A 458 -20.47 29.74 20.67
CA LYS A 458 -21.44 29.74 19.56
C LYS A 458 -20.85 29.04 18.33
N THR A 459 -19.57 29.27 18.02
CA THR A 459 -18.86 28.61 16.92
C THR A 459 -18.81 27.09 17.13
N ILE A 460 -18.49 26.62 18.34
CA ILE A 460 -18.48 25.17 18.65
C ILE A 460 -19.86 24.54 18.44
N VAL A 461 -20.92 25.18 18.97
CA VAL A 461 -22.29 24.69 18.79
C VAL A 461 -22.69 24.68 17.31
N PHE A 462 -22.34 25.74 16.57
CA PHE A 462 -22.57 25.80 15.13
C PHE A 462 -21.85 24.68 14.38
N LEU A 463 -20.58 24.42 14.67
CA LEU A 463 -19.81 23.34 14.04
C LEU A 463 -20.45 21.97 14.29
N PHE A 464 -20.91 21.68 15.50
CA PHE A 464 -21.61 20.42 15.78
C PHE A 464 -22.94 20.31 15.03
N ILE A 465 -23.76 21.37 15.00
CA ILE A 465 -25.04 21.36 14.26
C ILE A 465 -24.80 21.19 12.76
N ALA A 466 -23.88 21.99 12.20
CA ALA A 466 -23.52 21.90 10.79
C ALA A 466 -22.96 20.52 10.44
N HIS A 467 -22.15 19.94 11.33
CA HIS A 467 -21.58 18.61 11.14
C HIS A 467 -22.66 17.51 11.11
N VAL A 468 -23.61 17.52 12.04
CA VAL A 468 -24.73 16.55 12.00
C VAL A 468 -25.52 16.67 10.70
N LEU A 469 -25.77 17.90 10.23
CA LEU A 469 -26.41 18.12 8.93
C LEU A 469 -25.59 17.56 7.76
N ILE A 470 -24.26 17.75 7.77
CA ILE A 470 -23.36 17.19 6.76
C ILE A 470 -23.45 15.67 6.72
N LEU A 471 -23.40 14.99 7.88
CA LEU A 471 -23.51 13.53 7.96
C LEU A 471 -24.86 13.03 7.43
N LEU A 472 -25.96 13.68 7.81
CA LEU A 472 -27.29 13.31 7.35
C LEU A 472 -27.44 13.48 5.84
N LEU A 473 -27.01 14.62 5.28
CA LEU A 473 -27.07 14.86 3.84
C LEU A 473 -26.19 13.86 3.08
N ASN A 474 -24.96 13.64 3.53
CA ASN A 474 -24.04 12.69 2.91
C ASN A 474 -24.64 11.26 2.90
N SER A 475 -25.21 10.80 4.02
CA SER A 475 -25.80 9.46 4.14
C SER A 475 -26.95 9.17 3.16
N VAL A 476 -27.62 10.22 2.66
CA VAL A 476 -28.75 10.13 1.73
C VAL A 476 -28.27 10.15 0.28
N PHE A 477 -27.31 11.01 -0.06
CA PHE A 477 -26.97 11.32 -1.46
C PHE A 477 -25.71 10.62 -1.98
N ILE A 478 -24.84 10.13 -1.10
CA ILE A 478 -23.54 9.59 -1.50
C ILE A 478 -23.52 8.07 -1.37
N THR A 479 -22.88 7.44 -2.36
CA THR A 479 -22.51 6.03 -2.32
C THR A 479 -21.00 5.90 -2.25
N PRO A 480 -20.47 4.95 -1.45
CA PRO A 480 -19.03 4.81 -1.29
C PRO A 480 -18.37 4.27 -2.55
N TYR A 481 -19.09 3.48 -3.37
CA TYR A 481 -18.54 2.81 -4.55
C TYR A 481 -19.21 3.29 -5.85
N ASN A 482 -18.44 3.29 -6.93
CA ASN A 482 -18.88 3.51 -8.31
C ASN A 482 -17.92 2.78 -9.27
N GLU A 483 -18.14 2.90 -10.59
CA GLU A 483 -17.35 2.18 -11.62
C GLU A 483 -15.85 2.47 -11.58
N LEU A 484 -15.43 3.67 -11.18
CA LEU A 484 -14.01 4.07 -11.09
C LEU A 484 -13.47 4.03 -9.66
N HIS A 485 -14.33 3.74 -8.68
CA HIS A 485 -13.98 3.58 -7.28
C HIS A 485 -14.62 2.27 -6.79
N PRO A 486 -14.21 1.13 -7.37
CA PRO A 486 -14.96 -0.10 -7.22
C PRO A 486 -14.74 -0.75 -5.87
N LYS A 487 -15.73 -1.53 -5.44
CA LYS A 487 -15.57 -2.52 -4.37
C LYS A 487 -14.82 -3.74 -4.93
N ARG A 488 -13.78 -4.20 -4.24
CA ARG A 488 -13.04 -5.41 -4.65
C ARG A 488 -13.72 -6.66 -4.14
N VAL A 489 -13.97 -7.61 -5.04
CA VAL A 489 -14.60 -8.89 -4.72
C VAL A 489 -13.78 -10.01 -5.36
N PHE A 490 -13.62 -11.10 -4.64
CA PHE A 490 -12.93 -12.30 -5.09
C PHE A 490 -13.94 -13.42 -5.31
N ALA A 491 -13.77 -14.16 -6.39
CA ALA A 491 -14.65 -15.24 -6.80
C ALA A 491 -13.83 -16.49 -7.17
N GLN A 492 -14.11 -17.61 -6.52
CA GLN A 492 -13.46 -18.89 -6.84
C GLN A 492 -14.53 -19.94 -7.12
N HIS A 493 -14.40 -20.65 -8.25
CA HIS A 493 -15.16 -21.87 -8.47
C HIS A 493 -14.28 -23.07 -8.12
N LEU A 494 -14.53 -23.66 -6.95
CA LEU A 494 -13.76 -24.77 -6.40
C LEU A 494 -14.42 -26.10 -6.74
N ARG A 495 -13.63 -27.04 -7.26
CA ARG A 495 -14.00 -28.44 -7.48
C ARG A 495 -13.19 -29.35 -6.56
N ASN A 496 -13.82 -29.90 -5.53
CA ASN A 496 -13.14 -30.78 -4.58
C ASN A 496 -13.24 -32.24 -5.04
N LEU A 497 -12.15 -32.75 -5.60
CA LEU A 497 -12.07 -34.09 -6.18
C LEU A 497 -12.10 -35.20 -5.12
N THR A 498 -11.89 -34.86 -3.84
CA THR A 498 -11.94 -35.81 -2.72
C THR A 498 -13.34 -35.90 -2.11
N SER A 499 -13.97 -34.76 -1.81
CA SER A 499 -15.33 -34.74 -1.23
C SER A 499 -16.42 -34.90 -2.29
N GLY A 500 -16.13 -34.57 -3.55
CA GLY A 500 -17.09 -34.56 -4.64
C GLY A 500 -17.85 -33.24 -4.82
N GLU A 501 -17.52 -32.21 -4.04
CA GLU A 501 -18.22 -30.93 -4.01
C GLU A 501 -17.82 -30.01 -5.18
N SER A 502 -18.78 -29.23 -5.68
CA SER A 502 -18.54 -28.14 -6.63
C SER A 502 -19.18 -26.85 -6.10
N MET A 503 -18.34 -25.91 -5.68
CA MET A 503 -18.75 -24.80 -4.84
C MET A 503 -18.30 -23.46 -5.43
N MET A 504 -19.16 -22.45 -5.37
CA MET A 504 -18.82 -21.07 -5.65
C MET A 504 -18.47 -20.37 -4.35
N TYR A 505 -17.25 -19.85 -4.27
CA TYR A 505 -16.74 -19.05 -3.18
C TYR A 505 -16.77 -17.59 -3.58
N ILE A 506 -17.36 -16.75 -2.75
CA ILE A 506 -17.32 -15.30 -2.88
C ILE A 506 -16.64 -14.76 -1.62
N ALA A 507 -15.66 -13.88 -1.78
CA ALA A 507 -14.91 -13.23 -0.70
C ALA A 507 -14.70 -11.74 -0.98
N HIS A 508 -14.34 -10.99 0.06
CA HIS A 508 -13.86 -9.61 -0.04
C HIS A 508 -12.58 -9.49 0.79
N ALA A 509 -11.66 -8.62 0.35
CA ALA A 509 -10.40 -8.37 1.06
C ALA A 509 -10.34 -6.98 1.69
N ASP A 510 -11.39 -6.18 1.54
CA ASP A 510 -11.45 -4.81 2.02
C ASP A 510 -12.76 -4.58 2.79
N PRO A 511 -12.77 -3.67 3.78
CA PRO A 511 -13.93 -3.41 4.63
C PRO A 511 -15.02 -2.67 3.87
N GLY A 512 -16.24 -2.62 4.43
CA GLY A 512 -17.32 -1.79 3.92
C GLY A 512 -18.66 -2.52 3.74
N PRO A 513 -19.72 -1.79 3.39
CA PRO A 513 -21.06 -2.35 3.28
C PRO A 513 -21.24 -3.11 1.95
N PHE A 514 -22.45 -3.63 1.69
CA PHE A 514 -22.91 -4.28 0.44
C PHE A 514 -22.61 -5.76 0.25
N TYR A 515 -21.83 -6.37 1.13
CA TYR A 515 -21.47 -7.76 0.97
C TYR A 515 -22.70 -8.69 1.07
N GLU A 516 -23.53 -8.55 2.10
CA GLU A 516 -24.73 -9.38 2.30
C GLU A 516 -25.81 -9.20 1.21
N PRO A 517 -26.12 -7.96 0.76
CA PRO A 517 -26.97 -7.78 -0.42
C PRO A 517 -26.45 -8.52 -1.66
N TYR A 518 -25.15 -8.42 -1.95
CA TYR A 518 -24.57 -9.10 -3.10
C TYR A 518 -24.64 -10.63 -2.95
N ILE A 519 -24.35 -11.16 -1.76
CA ILE A 519 -24.51 -12.60 -1.48
C ILE A 519 -25.96 -13.05 -1.68
N THR A 520 -26.94 -12.24 -1.27
CA THR A 520 -28.37 -12.57 -1.47
C THR A 520 -28.71 -12.70 -2.96
N GLU A 521 -28.20 -11.82 -3.82
CA GLU A 521 -28.36 -11.93 -5.27
C GLU A 521 -27.73 -13.22 -5.82
N VAL A 522 -26.56 -13.60 -5.30
CA VAL A 522 -25.89 -14.84 -5.71
C VAL A 522 -26.65 -16.09 -5.22
N GLU A 523 -27.23 -16.08 -4.03
CA GLU A 523 -28.10 -17.16 -3.53
C GLU A 523 -29.32 -17.36 -4.44
N GLU A 524 -29.97 -16.28 -4.85
CA GLU A 524 -31.10 -16.32 -5.80
C GLU A 524 -30.66 -16.84 -7.17
N MET A 525 -29.49 -16.40 -7.64
CA MET A 525 -28.91 -16.78 -8.93
C MET A 525 -28.70 -18.29 -9.07
N PHE A 526 -28.27 -18.96 -8.01
CA PHE A 526 -28.03 -20.41 -7.99
C PHE A 526 -29.13 -21.21 -7.31
N SER A 527 -30.13 -20.54 -6.72
CA SER A 527 -31.21 -21.18 -5.94
C SER A 527 -30.69 -22.05 -4.79
N THR A 528 -29.57 -21.64 -4.19
CA THR A 528 -28.89 -22.33 -3.11
C THR A 528 -28.50 -21.32 -2.04
N LYS A 529 -28.69 -21.67 -0.75
CA LYS A 529 -28.26 -20.83 0.35
C LYS A 529 -26.75 -20.87 0.55
N ALA A 530 -26.17 -19.71 0.83
CA ALA A 530 -24.76 -19.57 1.11
C ALA A 530 -24.45 -19.98 2.54
N VAL A 531 -23.27 -20.57 2.73
CA VAL A 531 -22.71 -20.90 4.04
C VAL A 531 -21.48 -20.05 4.25
N PHE A 532 -21.46 -19.29 5.35
CA PHE A 532 -20.28 -18.54 5.74
C PHE A 532 -19.15 -19.47 6.22
N ARG A 533 -17.95 -19.26 5.71
CA ARG A 533 -16.73 -19.98 6.08
C ARG A 533 -15.62 -18.97 6.38
N SER A 534 -15.20 -18.92 7.65
CA SER A 534 -14.03 -18.16 8.09
C SER A 534 -12.74 -18.89 7.70
N GLY A 535 -11.68 -18.15 7.36
CA GLY A 535 -10.35 -18.71 7.09
C GLY A 535 -9.77 -19.49 8.28
N ASN A 536 -9.99 -19.04 9.52
CA ASN A 536 -9.51 -19.74 10.72
C ASN A 536 -10.08 -21.15 10.89
N SER A 537 -11.36 -21.34 10.55
CA SER A 537 -12.02 -22.65 10.64
C SER A 537 -11.79 -23.52 9.40
N ASN A 538 -11.41 -22.91 8.28
CA ASN A 538 -11.23 -23.56 6.98
C ASN A 538 -9.92 -23.09 6.33
N PRO A 539 -8.75 -23.39 6.93
CA PRO A 539 -7.46 -22.85 6.49
C PRO A 539 -7.05 -23.31 5.08
N GLY A 540 -7.70 -24.36 4.56
CA GLY A 540 -7.48 -24.85 3.19
C GLY A 540 -8.26 -24.11 2.11
N ASP A 541 -9.27 -23.31 2.48
CA ASP A 541 -10.02 -22.50 1.53
C ASP A 541 -9.09 -21.44 0.90
N TRP A 542 -9.28 -21.15 -0.39
CA TRP A 542 -8.47 -20.19 -1.15
C TRP A 542 -6.97 -20.51 -1.25
N ASN A 543 -6.51 -21.71 -0.92
CA ASN A 543 -5.09 -22.09 -0.90
C ASN A 543 -4.31 -21.77 -2.18
N ALA A 544 -4.97 -21.72 -3.34
CA ALA A 544 -4.35 -21.36 -4.62
C ALA A 544 -3.63 -20.00 -4.62
N ILE A 545 -4.01 -19.08 -3.72
CA ILE A 545 -3.41 -17.75 -3.58
C ILE A 545 -2.73 -17.57 -2.22
N TYR A 546 -2.28 -18.66 -1.58
CA TYR A 546 -1.51 -18.58 -0.33
C TYR A 546 -0.28 -17.66 -0.48
N PRO A 547 0.02 -16.81 0.53
CA PRO A 547 -0.61 -16.68 1.84
C PRO A 547 -1.78 -15.68 1.89
N PHE A 548 -2.20 -15.11 0.76
CA PHE A 548 -3.28 -14.11 0.73
C PHE A 548 -4.62 -14.67 1.24
N ASN A 549 -4.83 -15.99 1.14
CA ASN A 549 -6.01 -16.66 1.70
C ASN A 549 -6.23 -16.40 3.20
N GLN A 550 -5.17 -16.09 3.94
CA GLN A 550 -5.25 -15.78 5.37
C GLN A 550 -6.07 -14.51 5.67
N PHE A 551 -6.26 -13.64 4.67
CA PHE A 551 -7.01 -12.40 4.79
C PHE A 551 -8.45 -12.51 4.24
N LEU A 552 -8.87 -13.70 3.80
CA LEU A 552 -10.16 -13.90 3.16
C LEU A 552 -11.15 -14.65 4.06
N GLU A 553 -12.34 -14.09 4.13
CA GLU A 553 -13.53 -14.76 4.62
C GLU A 553 -14.54 -14.88 3.48
N SER A 554 -15.24 -16.02 3.42
CA SER A 554 -16.04 -16.33 2.24
C SER A 554 -17.42 -16.87 2.53
N TYR A 555 -18.35 -16.53 1.64
CA TYR A 555 -19.61 -17.21 1.51
C TYR A 555 -19.48 -18.26 0.42
N VAL A 556 -19.91 -19.48 0.75
CA VAL A 556 -19.74 -20.65 -0.11
C VAL A 556 -21.11 -21.20 -0.49
N ILE A 557 -21.32 -21.40 -1.79
CA ILE A 557 -22.60 -21.80 -2.37
C ILE A 557 -22.41 -23.09 -3.16
N ASP A 558 -23.22 -24.11 -2.89
CA ASP A 558 -23.21 -25.34 -3.68
C ASP A 558 -23.82 -25.10 -5.07
N THR A 559 -22.99 -25.27 -6.10
CA THR A 559 -23.36 -25.06 -7.50
C THR A 559 -23.84 -26.33 -8.19
N THR A 560 -23.73 -27.48 -7.52
CA THR A 560 -24.15 -28.78 -8.04
C THR A 560 -25.61 -28.80 -8.51
N PRO A 561 -26.59 -28.28 -7.75
CA PRO A 561 -27.99 -28.26 -8.19
C PRO A 561 -28.19 -27.43 -9.45
N TYR A 562 -27.53 -26.27 -9.53
CA TYR A 562 -27.56 -25.40 -10.69
C TYR A 562 -26.96 -26.09 -11.93
N ILE A 563 -25.79 -26.71 -11.80
CA ILE A 563 -25.12 -27.44 -12.88
C ILE A 563 -26.01 -28.57 -13.42
N LYS A 564 -26.60 -29.39 -12.54
CA LYS A 564 -27.50 -30.48 -12.95
C LYS A 564 -28.76 -29.97 -13.64
N ALA A 565 -29.28 -28.80 -13.25
CA ALA A 565 -30.46 -28.21 -13.87
C ALA A 565 -30.17 -27.61 -15.26
N GLN A 566 -28.96 -27.11 -15.51
CA GLN A 566 -28.61 -26.42 -16.76
C GLN A 566 -27.97 -27.34 -17.82
N THR A 567 -27.34 -28.45 -17.40
CA THR A 567 -26.67 -29.35 -18.33
C THR A 567 -27.63 -29.98 -19.34
N LYS A 568 -27.22 -30.03 -20.61
CA LYS A 568 -27.97 -30.74 -21.66
C LYS A 568 -27.72 -32.24 -21.66
N ASN A 569 -26.73 -32.70 -20.88
CA ASN A 569 -26.31 -34.08 -20.82
C ASN A 569 -27.08 -34.83 -19.73
N GLN A 570 -27.95 -35.74 -20.16
CA GLN A 570 -28.78 -36.54 -19.27
C GLN A 570 -27.98 -37.44 -18.32
N THR A 571 -26.76 -37.83 -18.68
CA THR A 571 -25.87 -38.58 -17.79
C THR A 571 -25.46 -37.71 -16.60
N ILE A 572 -25.11 -36.45 -16.84
CA ILE A 572 -24.71 -35.49 -15.80
C ILE A 572 -25.92 -34.99 -15.01
N ALA A 573 -27.05 -34.75 -15.68
CA ALA A 573 -28.28 -34.31 -15.01
C ALA A 573 -28.80 -35.34 -13.99
N ASN A 574 -28.72 -36.63 -14.33
CA ASN A 574 -29.32 -37.71 -13.55
C ASN A 574 -28.31 -38.52 -12.71
N THR A 575 -27.01 -38.20 -12.76
CA THR A 575 -26.01 -38.95 -11.99
C THR A 575 -26.15 -38.70 -10.49
N GLU A 576 -26.03 -39.77 -9.70
CA GLU A 576 -25.84 -39.70 -8.26
C GLU A 576 -24.36 -39.59 -7.87
N ARG A 577 -23.44 -39.84 -8.82
CA ARG A 577 -21.99 -39.67 -8.60
C ARG A 577 -21.61 -38.20 -8.48
N PRO A 578 -20.51 -37.88 -7.77
CA PRO A 578 -19.94 -36.54 -7.77
C PRO A 578 -19.70 -36.01 -9.18
N LEU A 579 -19.99 -34.72 -9.38
CA LEU A 579 -19.73 -34.06 -10.67
C LEU A 579 -18.22 -33.97 -10.97
N THR A 580 -17.40 -33.98 -9.93
CA THR A 580 -15.93 -33.95 -10.02
C THR A 580 -15.34 -35.18 -10.71
N ASP A 581 -16.07 -36.31 -10.77
CA ASP A 581 -15.67 -37.50 -11.52
C ASP A 581 -15.53 -37.23 -13.03
N PHE A 582 -16.15 -36.15 -13.51
CA PHE A 582 -16.13 -35.74 -14.92
C PHE A 582 -15.09 -34.65 -15.22
N VAL A 583 -14.21 -34.30 -14.27
CA VAL A 583 -13.10 -33.35 -14.48
C VAL A 583 -11.94 -34.07 -15.19
N GLN A 584 -11.50 -33.57 -16.34
CA GLN A 584 -10.31 -34.12 -17.03
C GLN A 584 -9.01 -33.56 -16.50
N GLN A 585 -7.96 -34.36 -16.69
CA GLN A 585 -6.56 -33.96 -16.47
C GLN A 585 -6.31 -33.36 -15.09
N ALA A 586 -7.07 -33.80 -14.08
CA ALA A 586 -6.87 -33.37 -12.71
C ALA A 586 -5.40 -33.54 -12.29
N PRO A 587 -4.85 -32.61 -11.48
CA PRO A 587 -3.48 -32.72 -10.99
C PRO A 587 -3.28 -34.05 -10.28
N ARG A 588 -2.11 -34.66 -10.49
CA ARG A 588 -1.74 -35.92 -9.82
C ARG A 588 -0.51 -35.72 -8.97
N LEU A 589 -0.61 -36.22 -7.74
CA LEU A 589 0.51 -36.32 -6.83
C LEU A 589 0.86 -37.79 -6.61
N THR A 590 2.13 -38.14 -6.77
CA THR A 590 2.65 -39.49 -6.56
C THR A 590 3.91 -39.45 -5.70
N ALA A 591 4.14 -40.52 -4.94
CA ALA A 591 5.37 -40.73 -4.21
C ALA A 591 6.27 -41.73 -4.94
N GLU A 592 7.53 -41.36 -5.13
CA GLU A 592 8.59 -42.21 -5.65
C GLU A 592 9.71 -42.38 -4.61
N LYS A 593 10.57 -43.38 -4.81
CA LYS A 593 11.76 -43.62 -3.96
C LYS A 593 11.46 -43.66 -2.46
N VAL A 594 10.30 -44.23 -2.09
CA VAL A 594 9.86 -44.31 -0.70
C VAL A 594 10.74 -45.29 0.08
N SER A 595 11.27 -44.85 1.21
CA SER A 595 12.03 -45.71 2.14
C SER A 595 11.79 -45.30 3.58
N TYR A 596 11.85 -46.29 4.49
CA TYR A 596 11.71 -46.09 5.94
C TYR A 596 12.90 -46.75 6.65
N ASP A 597 13.55 -45.99 7.51
CA ASP A 597 14.62 -46.48 8.36
C ASP A 597 14.08 -46.77 9.78
N PRO A 598 14.04 -48.05 10.20
CA PRO A 598 13.53 -48.43 11.52
C PRO A 598 14.43 -48.01 12.68
N GLU A 599 15.72 -47.73 12.46
CA GLU A 599 16.63 -47.31 13.54
C GLU A 599 16.44 -45.84 13.89
N THR A 600 16.27 -45.00 12.87
CA THR A 600 16.10 -43.55 13.03
C THR A 600 14.64 -43.10 13.07
N GLY A 601 13.71 -43.93 12.59
CA GLY A 601 12.29 -43.59 12.42
C GLY A 601 12.02 -42.63 11.26
N LEU A 602 12.99 -42.45 10.36
CA LEU A 602 12.90 -41.50 9.25
C LEU A 602 12.29 -42.15 8.03
N ARG A 603 11.34 -41.44 7.41
CA ARG A 603 10.81 -41.77 6.08
C ARG A 603 11.32 -40.77 5.07
N LYS A 604 11.81 -41.28 3.94
CA LYS A 604 12.19 -40.50 2.76
C LYS A 604 11.23 -40.80 1.62
N LEU A 605 10.80 -39.77 0.91
CA LEU A 605 10.09 -39.93 -0.36
C LEU A 605 10.40 -38.76 -1.31
N THR A 606 10.24 -39.03 -2.59
CA THR A 606 10.16 -38.01 -3.63
C THR A 606 8.69 -37.76 -3.94
N VAL A 607 8.20 -36.55 -3.69
CA VAL A 607 6.88 -36.11 -4.13
C VAL A 607 7.00 -35.61 -5.57
N LEU A 608 6.21 -36.18 -6.48
CA LEU A 608 6.07 -35.73 -7.86
C LEU A 608 4.64 -35.22 -8.06
N CYS A 609 4.52 -33.97 -8.47
CA CYS A 609 3.26 -33.36 -8.91
C CYS A 609 3.27 -33.24 -10.43
N THR A 610 2.19 -33.64 -11.09
CA THR A 610 1.98 -33.45 -12.54
C THR A 610 0.66 -32.71 -12.77
N HIS A 611 0.71 -31.62 -13.53
CA HIS A 611 -0.44 -30.70 -13.66
C HIS A 611 -0.48 -29.93 -15.02
N PRO A 612 -0.48 -30.64 -16.16
CA PRO A 612 -0.29 -30.06 -17.48
C PRO A 612 -1.46 -29.17 -17.99
N ASP A 613 -2.46 -28.86 -17.17
CA ASP A 613 -3.53 -27.92 -17.53
C ASP A 613 -3.85 -26.96 -16.38
N TYR A 614 -2.89 -26.77 -15.46
CA TYR A 614 -3.01 -25.89 -14.31
C TYR A 614 -1.75 -25.05 -14.18
N ILE A 615 -1.91 -23.82 -13.73
CA ILE A 615 -0.82 -22.86 -13.58
C ILE A 615 -0.17 -22.97 -12.21
N TRP A 616 -0.86 -22.47 -11.18
CA TRP A 616 -0.36 -22.42 -9.81
C TRP A 616 -0.83 -23.65 -9.06
N THR A 617 0.07 -24.28 -8.33
CA THR A 617 -0.28 -25.38 -7.43
C THR A 617 0.26 -25.13 -6.04
N VAL A 618 -0.55 -25.45 -5.03
CA VAL A 618 -0.22 -25.31 -3.62
C VAL A 618 -0.44 -26.65 -2.95
N ALA A 619 0.67 -27.25 -2.49
CA ALA A 619 0.64 -28.47 -1.70
C ALA A 619 0.81 -28.11 -0.23
N SER A 620 -0.08 -28.60 0.63
CA SER A 620 -0.02 -28.40 2.08
C SER A 620 -0.10 -29.72 2.83
N PHE A 621 0.65 -29.84 3.92
CA PHE A 621 0.72 -31.05 4.74
C PHE A 621 1.29 -30.76 6.14
N ASP A 622 0.87 -31.58 7.10
CA ASP A 622 1.37 -31.54 8.48
C ASP A 622 2.35 -32.68 8.72
N THR A 623 3.58 -32.36 9.13
CA THR A 623 4.57 -33.39 9.45
C THR A 623 5.70 -32.84 10.33
N HIS A 624 6.53 -33.74 10.87
CA HIS A 624 7.82 -33.37 11.47
C HIS A 624 8.91 -33.54 10.41
N LEU A 625 9.05 -32.53 9.56
CA LEU A 625 10.02 -32.53 8.47
C LEU A 625 11.44 -32.40 9.05
N VAL A 626 12.35 -33.22 8.54
CA VAL A 626 13.76 -33.27 8.95
C VAL A 626 14.65 -32.66 7.89
N SER A 627 14.38 -32.94 6.62
CA SER A 627 15.06 -32.30 5.49
C SER A 627 14.18 -32.27 4.25
N TRP A 628 14.50 -31.37 3.32
CA TRP A 628 13.81 -31.23 2.04
C TRP A 628 14.72 -30.63 0.97
N SER A 629 14.38 -30.83 -0.31
CA SER A 629 15.18 -30.33 -1.44
C SER A 629 15.04 -28.84 -1.73
N LEU A 630 14.21 -28.09 -1.00
CA LEU A 630 13.93 -26.67 -1.30
C LEU A 630 15.00 -25.70 -0.76
N SER A 631 15.89 -26.13 0.14
CA SER A 631 17.19 -25.51 0.51
C SER A 631 17.23 -24.05 0.99
N SER A 632 16.16 -23.27 0.91
CA SER A 632 16.12 -21.86 1.31
C SER A 632 15.97 -21.64 2.81
N SER A 633 15.49 -22.64 3.55
CA SER A 633 15.40 -22.64 5.01
C SER A 633 15.41 -24.05 5.58
N GLU A 634 16.05 -24.24 6.74
CA GLU A 634 15.97 -25.50 7.50
C GLU A 634 14.54 -25.74 7.99
N PRO A 635 14.04 -26.99 7.97
CA PRO A 635 12.75 -27.32 8.56
C PRO A 635 12.66 -26.99 10.06
N PHE A 636 11.45 -26.68 10.54
CA PHE A 636 11.20 -26.51 11.97
C PHE A 636 11.53 -27.76 12.79
N ALA A 637 12.08 -27.57 14.00
CA ALA A 637 12.49 -28.65 14.91
C ALA A 637 11.32 -29.45 15.54
N TYR A 638 10.08 -29.12 15.19
CA TYR A 638 8.86 -29.68 15.74
C TYR A 638 7.83 -29.90 14.62
N PRO A 639 6.83 -30.80 14.83
CA PRO A 639 5.75 -31.00 13.87
C PRO A 639 5.08 -29.68 13.51
N SER A 640 5.00 -29.38 12.22
CA SER A 640 4.53 -28.11 11.69
C SER A 640 3.69 -28.30 10.44
N HIS A 641 2.91 -27.27 10.11
CA HIS A 641 2.21 -27.17 8.84
C HIS A 641 3.14 -26.59 7.78
N TYR A 642 3.31 -27.28 6.66
CA TYR A 642 4.14 -26.84 5.54
C TYR A 642 3.27 -26.54 4.34
N VAL A 643 3.61 -25.47 3.62
CA VAL A 643 2.98 -25.08 2.37
C VAL A 643 4.06 -24.92 1.30
N ILE A 644 3.91 -25.64 0.20
CA ILE A 644 4.79 -25.58 -0.97
C ILE A 644 3.97 -24.96 -2.10
N ARG A 645 4.39 -23.78 -2.56
CA ARG A 645 3.78 -23.09 -3.68
C ARG A 645 4.66 -23.23 -4.91
N HIS A 646 4.06 -23.68 -6.01
CA HIS A 646 4.64 -23.62 -7.34
C HIS A 646 3.88 -22.58 -8.14
N VAL A 647 4.60 -21.51 -8.53
CA VAL A 647 4.08 -20.40 -9.32
C VAL A 647 4.70 -20.44 -10.71
N GLY A 648 3.86 -20.27 -11.73
CA GLY A 648 4.29 -20.17 -13.12
C GLY A 648 3.30 -19.36 -13.94
N GLY A 649 3.80 -18.66 -14.97
CA GLY A 649 2.96 -17.91 -15.92
C GLY A 649 2.36 -18.79 -17.03
N HIS A 650 2.79 -20.05 -17.13
CA HIS A 650 2.31 -21.02 -18.10
C HIS A 650 2.16 -22.38 -17.44
N VAL A 651 1.41 -23.24 -18.13
CA VAL A 651 1.33 -24.67 -17.83
C VAL A 651 2.73 -25.26 -17.64
N SER A 652 2.88 -26.12 -16.63
CA SER A 652 4.09 -26.91 -16.38
C SER A 652 3.76 -28.41 -16.41
N ASP A 653 4.73 -29.24 -16.80
CA ASP A 653 4.63 -30.70 -16.68
C ASP A 653 4.53 -31.15 -15.22
N GLY A 654 4.94 -30.28 -14.28
CA GLY A 654 4.92 -30.58 -12.87
C GLY A 654 6.07 -29.98 -12.08
N TRP A 655 6.22 -30.48 -10.87
CA TRP A 655 7.38 -30.22 -10.01
C TRP A 655 7.70 -31.45 -9.16
N ARG A 656 8.91 -31.48 -8.62
CA ARG A 656 9.41 -32.54 -7.75
C ARG A 656 10.05 -31.96 -6.50
N VAL A 657 9.73 -32.53 -5.34
CA VAL A 657 10.40 -32.23 -4.08
C VAL A 657 10.76 -33.52 -3.36
N ASP A 658 12.01 -33.61 -2.89
CA ASP A 658 12.44 -34.70 -2.02
C ASP A 658 12.20 -34.30 -0.56
N LEU A 659 11.57 -35.16 0.22
CA LEU A 659 11.19 -34.94 1.62
C LEU A 659 11.73 -36.06 2.52
N GLU A 660 12.19 -35.69 3.70
CA GLU A 660 12.53 -36.60 4.80
C GLU A 660 11.81 -36.14 6.07
N TYR A 661 11.09 -37.04 6.74
CA TYR A 661 10.31 -36.69 7.93
C TYR A 661 10.29 -37.82 8.97
N LYS A 662 9.99 -37.50 10.23
CA LYS A 662 9.84 -38.50 11.30
C LYS A 662 8.47 -39.19 11.20
N ALA A 663 8.48 -40.47 10.85
CA ALA A 663 7.28 -41.27 10.73
C ALA A 663 6.84 -41.86 12.08
N SER A 664 5.53 -42.05 12.26
CA SER A 664 4.99 -42.74 13.44
C SER A 664 5.26 -44.25 13.45
N GLY A 665 5.60 -44.82 12.29
CA GLY A 665 5.94 -46.23 12.10
C GLY A 665 6.16 -46.61 10.63
N PRO A 666 6.37 -47.91 10.33
CA PRO A 666 6.65 -48.39 8.97
C PRO A 666 5.45 -48.29 8.01
N ASP A 667 4.23 -48.14 8.52
CA ASP A 667 3.02 -47.99 7.70
C ASP A 667 2.51 -46.53 7.63
N ASP A 668 3.26 -45.60 8.24
CA ASP A 668 2.95 -44.18 8.22
C ASP A 668 2.93 -43.64 6.78
N LYS A 669 1.93 -42.81 6.47
CA LYS A 669 1.74 -42.22 5.14
C LYS A 669 1.56 -40.72 5.26
N LEU A 670 2.10 -39.98 4.29
CA LEU A 670 2.02 -38.54 4.29
C LEU A 670 0.73 -38.11 3.58
N MET A 671 -0.13 -37.41 4.31
CA MET A 671 -1.34 -36.79 3.75
C MET A 671 -0.96 -35.43 3.17
N ILE A 672 -1.16 -35.25 1.86
CA ILE A 672 -0.93 -33.97 1.18
C ILE A 672 -2.23 -33.50 0.54
N GLU A 673 -2.64 -32.29 0.86
CA GLU A 673 -3.70 -31.58 0.14
C GLU A 673 -3.06 -30.76 -0.99
N LEU A 674 -3.54 -30.94 -2.21
CA LEU A 674 -3.06 -30.23 -3.39
C LEU A 674 -4.21 -29.38 -3.93
N THR A 675 -4.02 -28.08 -3.95
CA THR A 675 -4.88 -27.13 -4.65
C THR A 675 -4.20 -26.72 -5.95
N ALA A 676 -4.95 -26.64 -7.05
CA ALA A 676 -4.42 -26.19 -8.34
C ALA A 676 -5.37 -25.20 -9.01
N MET A 677 -4.80 -24.09 -9.48
CA MET A 677 -5.52 -23.05 -10.21
C MET A 677 -5.60 -23.39 -11.69
N GLU A 678 -6.81 -23.34 -12.24
CA GLU A 678 -7.08 -23.61 -13.63
C GLU A 678 -6.43 -22.54 -14.52
N THR A 679 -5.97 -22.95 -15.71
CA THR A 679 -5.47 -22.02 -16.74
C THR A 679 -6.57 -21.07 -17.25
N GLU A 680 -7.82 -21.51 -17.13
CA GLU A 680 -9.02 -20.78 -17.51
C GLU A 680 -9.32 -19.70 -16.44
N GLY A 681 -9.21 -18.42 -16.80
CA GLY A 681 -9.50 -17.34 -15.85
C GLY A 681 -8.95 -15.96 -16.18
N PHE A 682 -7.97 -15.83 -17.07
CA PHE A 682 -7.39 -14.52 -17.39
C PHE A 682 -8.05 -13.88 -18.61
N GLY A 683 -9.22 -13.27 -18.41
CA GLY A 683 -9.81 -12.32 -19.38
C GLY A 683 -10.33 -12.89 -20.70
N LYS A 684 -10.48 -14.22 -20.85
CA LYS A 684 -10.94 -14.87 -22.09
C LYS A 684 -12.38 -15.39 -22.07
N ASP A 685 -13.14 -15.21 -20.99
CA ASP A 685 -14.53 -15.70 -20.82
C ASP A 685 -14.75 -17.22 -21.06
N GLU A 686 -13.66 -17.99 -21.08
CA GLU A 686 -13.64 -19.46 -21.17
C GLU A 686 -13.62 -20.04 -19.74
N GLU A 687 -14.52 -20.99 -19.47
CA GLU A 687 -14.71 -21.62 -18.17
C GLU A 687 -14.60 -23.14 -18.30
N ARG A 688 -13.91 -23.79 -17.35
CA ARG A 688 -13.58 -25.20 -17.46
C ARG A 688 -14.82 -26.03 -17.22
N GLU A 689 -15.40 -26.52 -18.30
CA GLU A 689 -16.63 -27.30 -18.24
C GLU A 689 -16.40 -28.77 -17.88
N LEU A 690 -17.42 -29.39 -17.30
CA LEU A 690 -17.44 -30.84 -17.12
C LEU A 690 -17.54 -31.51 -18.49
N ILE A 691 -16.91 -32.67 -18.67
CA ILE A 691 -16.92 -33.34 -19.98
C ILE A 691 -18.34 -33.57 -20.47
N GLY A 692 -18.67 -32.96 -21.60
CA GLY A 692 -19.96 -33.15 -22.24
C GLY A 692 -21.13 -32.53 -21.48
N SER A 693 -20.94 -31.68 -20.46
CA SER A 693 -22.03 -30.89 -19.87
C SER A 693 -22.55 -29.80 -20.81
N GLY A 694 -21.74 -29.41 -21.79
CA GLY A 694 -21.94 -28.20 -22.56
C GLY A 694 -21.48 -26.98 -21.77
N ASP A 695 -21.85 -25.80 -22.24
CA ASP A 695 -21.49 -24.51 -21.64
C ASP A 695 -22.50 -24.13 -20.55
N ILE A 696 -22.20 -24.48 -19.29
CA ILE A 696 -23.03 -24.19 -18.11
C ILE A 696 -22.78 -22.76 -17.65
N GLY A 697 -21.53 -22.33 -17.66
CA GLY A 697 -21.11 -20.96 -17.33
C GLY A 697 -21.41 -20.54 -15.89
N VAL A 698 -20.95 -21.27 -14.86
CA VAL A 698 -21.17 -20.90 -13.45
C VAL A 698 -20.46 -19.59 -13.12
N MET A 699 -19.14 -19.53 -13.34
CA MET A 699 -18.35 -18.32 -13.18
C MET A 699 -18.79 -17.24 -14.16
N ARG A 700 -19.11 -17.61 -15.41
CA ARG A 700 -19.60 -16.65 -16.41
C ARG A 700 -20.90 -15.97 -15.97
N LYS A 701 -21.76 -16.66 -15.22
CA LYS A 701 -22.99 -16.08 -14.68
C LYS A 701 -22.69 -15.00 -13.66
N ILE A 702 -21.79 -15.27 -12.71
CA ILE A 702 -21.29 -14.27 -11.73
C ILE A 702 -20.72 -13.04 -12.47
N LEU A 703 -19.87 -13.28 -13.48
CA LEU A 703 -19.22 -12.22 -14.23
C LEU A 703 -20.22 -11.29 -14.95
N LYS A 704 -21.30 -11.85 -15.49
CA LYS A 704 -22.33 -11.10 -16.24
C LYS A 704 -23.33 -10.38 -15.34
N SER A 705 -23.58 -10.89 -14.14
CA SER A 705 -24.53 -10.31 -13.19
C SER A 705 -23.88 -9.35 -12.20
N ARG A 706 -22.54 -9.23 -12.19
CA ARG A 706 -21.85 -8.37 -11.24
C ARG A 706 -22.33 -6.91 -11.36
N PRO A 707 -22.54 -6.19 -10.25
CA PRO A 707 -22.77 -4.76 -10.30
C PRO A 707 -21.61 -4.01 -10.94
N SER A 708 -21.86 -2.91 -11.65
CA SER A 708 -20.80 -2.18 -12.38
C SER A 708 -19.77 -1.52 -11.45
N TRP A 709 -20.13 -1.29 -10.19
CA TRP A 709 -19.24 -0.77 -9.15
C TRP A 709 -18.41 -1.87 -8.45
N VAL A 710 -18.46 -3.12 -8.91
CA VAL A 710 -17.65 -4.23 -8.38
C VAL A 710 -16.50 -4.54 -9.34
N ALA A 711 -15.28 -4.51 -8.80
CA ALA A 711 -14.10 -5.08 -9.43
C ALA A 711 -13.96 -6.52 -8.97
N LEU A 712 -14.14 -7.46 -9.90
CA LEU A 712 -14.14 -8.89 -9.61
C LEU A 712 -12.81 -9.53 -10.05
N THR A 713 -12.07 -10.08 -9.09
CA THR A 713 -10.96 -11.01 -9.35
C THR A 713 -11.51 -12.43 -9.27
N TYR A 714 -11.29 -13.24 -10.29
CA TYR A 714 -11.92 -14.56 -10.37
C TYR A 714 -11.01 -15.63 -10.97
N PHE A 715 -11.18 -16.87 -10.51
CA PHE A 715 -10.43 -18.02 -11.02
C PHE A 715 -11.11 -19.35 -10.65
N GLY A 716 -10.89 -20.38 -11.47
CA GLY A 716 -11.30 -21.76 -11.16
C GLY A 716 -10.19 -22.52 -10.43
N THR A 717 -10.56 -23.42 -9.53
CA THR A 717 -9.60 -24.28 -8.84
C THR A 717 -10.09 -25.71 -8.66
N THR A 718 -9.14 -26.63 -8.54
CA THR A 718 -9.39 -27.99 -8.04
C THR A 718 -8.64 -28.20 -6.74
N VAL A 719 -9.20 -29.03 -5.86
CA VAL A 719 -8.52 -29.50 -4.65
C VAL A 719 -8.65 -31.01 -4.54
N SER A 720 -7.58 -31.68 -4.13
CA SER A 720 -7.56 -33.13 -3.90
C SER A 720 -6.61 -33.50 -2.77
N ARG A 721 -6.97 -34.51 -1.98
CA ARG A 721 -6.13 -35.09 -0.93
C ARG A 721 -5.51 -36.39 -1.40
N PHE A 722 -4.21 -36.50 -1.20
CA PHE A 722 -3.40 -37.64 -1.58
C PHE A 722 -2.82 -38.30 -0.33
N VAL A 723 -2.81 -39.63 -0.32
CA VAL A 723 -2.19 -40.44 0.73
C VAL A 723 -0.94 -41.08 0.13
N LEU A 724 0.23 -40.54 0.47
CA LEU A 724 1.53 -40.91 -0.12
C LEU A 724 2.31 -41.91 0.72
#